data_AF-A0A6J6FNP2-F1
#
_entry.id   AF-A0A6J6FNP2-F1
#
_cell.length_a   1.000
_cell.length_b   1.000
_cell.length_c   1.000
_cell.angle_alpha   90.00
_cell.angle_beta   90.00
_cell.angle_gamma   90.00
#
_symmetry.space_group_name_H-M   'P 1'
#
loop_
_entity.id
_entity.type
_entity.pdbx_description
1 polymer ?
#
loop_
_entity_poly.entity_id
_entity_poly.type
_entity_poly.pdbx_seq_one_letter_code
_entity_poly.pdbx_strand_id
1 'polypeptide(L)'
;MHPTPTYFPKRDRSHHVFAVGVLFFLVRVIGSRWRAGFPLELPDSFSYLDVSRQSVLSSRFWFGDRPLLTPVTLWLLSHQTRIFVVLEALLYAVVIAFLCSVVLQIFRNRYLAWICNALIFAVAIQPRFSLWSAEVLSESLGITLSVLMIGSWLLVGRQMSSKRIHVATAVTIVWLFARDSHVIPVFLLVVTLLIFAYVLRTSVFRSSLIGAAVALFIVLTFTLFAQGASNRNQFSLMNNVGKVILPSSEMTQYFSAHGMPMSDALIDRTGKDSWADGEVFLKEESLETFRQWVNGSGQFTFLRSLIEKPGFWIDRVINDVDQMLQYDFHDYDRFSVRNRLPHNLFGISAIGSVGQLGVLIVGALVSIAGLLRIPRRRGIALVLAGGLTAFLAEMYVSAASDAVEVQRHLIGPIFRIIVVSLIAFFCLVDHLLHSPSDPEASSKFARPSRVLSIYAGWTAVIAVLAGWFATEYRSQDFDPQFARTLIERVATFGGTYYQNAIHNKGPLEPFIYASAKWFTSYDSYWFAIATYILIACFVLTVVASVIARLFGASSLVTWACSGLVLAHFFFSSSDYASVLYSRNITTCFLAAAVGLVLWEGVWETEKGARRAFVVVALLVGLSVQTLLTSALVAFLVVLLVLAMRGHQVPIRRQFVSFAMISGLTIVSVPIWYVVRGSFHEFWSGWWTYAGFMSKSTNRSFIDQLELGRHTFYTYYHQRPVLLWALTCAVIIFFIFRNSLHRNQRIIAVLLLAWLTSGWIELVLSQRYSSHYFSVVAVPSAFMFVAALSILWQSVAKYVGHRHPNKISLVIPVLLCSVLLLFQGTDSLFDGLSRVGRFTTFAAESQRNRENRDPESRLVQSVVDLVSPTDGAMLAWTMYPWTYLNYRRVPATRFSWKSFMEGEIYMGSTSSKYVLEDTWKWFAEDMKQTEPQVYLRPIEIDTNPSSPFFKYADSQFSLVLTSAKLDVQIRKNLLAKLVSPVTQGSSVKELSACFRVAGTIDPSEVRQDSEPPYVVISDRSMKKSDQKIVLPIGTPFSLVVGSKSAVLFEGNQVTSALAVSPDSHFFFSTNMATNVASEPLGYLPGCQRVTG
;
A
#
# COMPACT_ATOMS: atom_id res chain seq x y z
N MET A 1 -25.59 19.54 46.12
CA MET A 1 -24.20 19.13 45.78
C MET A 1 -23.61 20.19 44.86
N HIS A 2 -22.70 21.04 45.38
CA HIS A 2 -21.95 21.98 44.55
C HIS A 2 -21.05 21.21 43.57
N PRO A 3 -21.00 21.57 42.28
CA PRO A 3 -20.06 20.97 41.34
C PRO A 3 -18.65 21.40 41.72
N THR A 4 -17.83 20.47 42.20
CA THR A 4 -16.41 20.70 42.39
C THR A 4 -15.75 21.06 41.05
N PRO A 5 -14.92 22.11 40.98
CA PRO A 5 -14.24 22.51 39.76
C PRO A 5 -13.31 21.37 39.33
N THR A 6 -13.59 20.79 38.17
CA THR A 6 -12.74 19.77 37.56
C THR A 6 -11.49 20.48 37.03
N TYR A 7 -10.39 20.37 37.77
CA TYR A 7 -9.06 20.76 37.31
C TYR A 7 -8.70 19.92 36.08
N PHE A 8 -8.97 20.44 34.89
CA PHE A 8 -8.49 19.83 33.64
C PHE A 8 -7.00 20.18 33.49
N PRO A 9 -6.08 19.20 33.49
CA PRO A 9 -4.68 19.48 33.20
C PRO A 9 -4.55 20.15 31.83
N LYS A 10 -3.78 21.23 31.76
CA LYS A 10 -3.49 21.96 30.52
C LYS A 10 -2.77 21.00 29.54
N ARG A 11 -3.52 20.55 28.52
CA ARG A 11 -3.17 19.65 27.39
C ARG A 11 -2.89 18.19 27.79
N ASP A 12 -3.95 17.39 27.82
CA ASP A 12 -3.88 15.92 27.71
C ASP A 12 -3.30 15.53 26.35
N ARG A 13 -2.13 14.86 26.37
CA ARG A 13 -1.38 14.46 25.16
C ARG A 13 -1.61 13.00 24.77
N SER A 14 -2.45 12.28 25.51
CA SER A 14 -2.73 10.86 25.24
C SER A 14 -3.20 10.61 23.81
N HIS A 15 -3.97 11.53 23.26
CA HIS A 15 -4.43 11.48 21.86
C HIS A 15 -3.30 11.38 20.84
N HIS A 16 -2.15 12.04 21.07
CA HIS A 16 -1.01 11.95 20.16
C HIS A 16 -0.33 10.58 20.23
N VAL A 17 -0.14 10.06 21.45
CA VAL A 17 0.46 8.74 21.66
C VAL A 17 -0.42 7.66 21.01
N PHE A 18 -1.73 7.75 21.19
CA PHE A 18 -2.66 6.82 20.56
C PHE A 18 -2.65 6.94 19.04
N ALA A 19 -2.62 8.15 18.47
CA ALA A 19 -2.52 8.34 17.03
C ALA A 19 -1.25 7.72 16.43
N VAL A 20 -0.10 7.88 17.09
CA VAL A 20 1.17 7.25 16.66
C VAL A 20 1.09 5.72 16.79
N GLY A 21 0.53 5.22 17.89
CA GLY A 21 0.33 3.77 18.09
C GLY A 21 -0.59 3.15 17.02
N VAL A 22 -1.70 3.82 16.69
CA VAL A 22 -2.61 3.44 15.61
C VAL A 22 -1.86 3.38 14.28
N LEU A 23 -1.10 4.43 13.95
CA LEU A 23 -0.33 4.46 12.70
C LEU A 23 0.69 3.31 12.64
N PHE A 24 1.44 3.08 13.70
CA PHE A 24 2.44 2.01 13.74
C PHE A 24 1.81 0.62 13.62
N PHE A 25 0.70 0.38 14.31
CA PHE A 25 -0.06 -0.86 14.20
C PHE A 25 -0.51 -1.12 12.77
N LEU A 26 -1.16 -0.13 12.15
CA LEU A 26 -1.66 -0.23 10.78
C LEU A 26 -0.53 -0.52 9.78
N VAL A 27 0.56 0.23 9.91
CA VAL A 27 1.78 0.01 9.14
C VAL A 27 2.27 -1.44 9.25
N ARG A 28 2.30 -2.00 10.46
CA ARG A 28 2.79 -3.36 10.68
C ARG A 28 1.82 -4.43 10.19
N VAL A 29 0.51 -4.24 10.32
CA VAL A 29 -0.52 -5.25 9.98
C VAL A 29 -0.84 -5.26 8.49
N ILE A 30 -1.10 -4.10 7.89
CA ILE A 30 -1.56 -4.01 6.49
C ILE A 30 -0.49 -3.51 5.50
N GLY A 31 0.63 -2.96 6.00
CA GLY A 31 1.64 -2.33 5.15
C GLY A 31 2.31 -3.23 4.12
N SER A 32 2.65 -4.49 4.47
CA SER A 32 3.42 -5.36 3.56
C SER A 32 2.62 -5.96 2.40
N ARG A 33 1.31 -6.12 2.58
CA ARG A 33 0.40 -6.73 1.58
C ARG A 33 -0.47 -5.69 0.86
N TRP A 34 -0.25 -4.41 1.14
CA TRP A 34 -1.00 -3.32 0.53
C TRP A 34 -1.03 -3.42 -1.00
N ARG A 35 0.13 -3.67 -1.63
CA ARG A 35 0.29 -3.83 -3.08
C ARG A 35 -0.33 -5.10 -3.65
N ALA A 36 -0.11 -6.22 -2.98
CA ALA A 36 -0.60 -7.53 -3.39
C ALA A 36 -2.14 -7.66 -3.21
N GLY A 37 -2.73 -6.76 -2.42
CA GLY A 37 -4.11 -6.85 -2.00
C GLY A 37 -4.30 -7.88 -0.89
N PHE A 38 -5.57 -8.13 -0.56
CA PHE A 38 -6.00 -9.13 0.40
C PHE A 38 -6.93 -10.10 -0.34
N PRO A 39 -6.36 -11.02 -1.14
CA PRO A 39 -7.13 -12.07 -1.79
C PRO A 39 -7.84 -12.93 -0.75
N LEU A 40 -8.98 -13.48 -1.12
CA LEU A 40 -9.68 -14.44 -0.28
C LEU A 40 -8.97 -15.77 -0.38
N GLU A 41 -8.51 -16.31 0.75
CA GLU A 41 -7.86 -17.62 0.82
C GLU A 41 -8.62 -18.60 1.72
N LEU A 42 -9.56 -18.11 2.53
CA LEU A 42 -10.32 -18.92 3.48
C LEU A 42 -11.74 -19.18 2.96
N PRO A 43 -12.27 -20.42 3.04
CA PRO A 43 -13.62 -20.77 2.56
C PRO A 43 -14.73 -19.86 3.10
N ASP A 44 -14.65 -19.50 4.38
CA ASP A 44 -15.62 -18.60 5.01
C ASP A 44 -15.67 -17.22 4.35
N SER A 45 -14.52 -16.69 3.95
CA SER A 45 -14.42 -15.38 3.32
C SER A 45 -15.14 -15.33 1.97
N PHE A 46 -15.11 -16.42 1.21
CA PHE A 46 -15.86 -16.54 -0.05
C PHE A 46 -17.37 -16.50 0.21
N SER A 47 -17.85 -17.25 1.21
CA SER A 47 -19.27 -17.25 1.57
C SER A 47 -19.75 -15.87 2.08
N TYR A 48 -18.94 -15.15 2.89
CA TYR A 48 -19.26 -13.75 3.24
C TYR A 48 -19.39 -12.84 2.00
N LEU A 49 -18.51 -13.01 1.02
CA LEU A 49 -18.55 -12.26 -0.24
C LEU A 49 -19.80 -12.61 -1.06
N ASP A 50 -20.19 -13.88 -1.11
CA ASP A 50 -21.35 -14.35 -1.86
C ASP A 50 -22.67 -13.86 -1.27
N VAL A 51 -22.81 -13.84 0.06
CA VAL A 51 -23.95 -13.20 0.73
C VAL A 51 -23.95 -11.71 0.43
N SER A 52 -22.79 -11.05 0.47
CA SER A 52 -22.72 -9.60 0.22
C SER A 52 -23.19 -9.22 -1.19
N ARG A 53 -23.02 -10.12 -2.18
CA ARG A 53 -23.43 -9.93 -3.58
C ARG A 53 -24.93 -10.11 -3.81
N GLN A 54 -25.66 -10.66 -2.83
CA GLN A 54 -27.12 -10.72 -2.91
C GLN A 54 -27.72 -9.31 -2.83
N SER A 55 -28.89 -9.11 -3.43
CA SER A 55 -29.63 -7.86 -3.25
C SER A 55 -30.01 -7.68 -1.78
N VAL A 56 -29.83 -6.49 -1.22
CA VAL A 56 -30.27 -6.16 0.16
C VAL A 56 -31.80 -6.26 0.34
N LEU A 57 -32.56 -6.34 -0.75
CA LEU A 57 -34.00 -6.59 -0.72
C LEU A 57 -34.35 -8.09 -0.75
N SER A 58 -33.37 -8.96 -0.99
CA SER A 58 -33.55 -10.40 -1.00
C SER A 58 -33.51 -10.98 0.41
N SER A 59 -34.40 -11.93 0.71
CA SER A 59 -34.36 -12.70 1.96
C SER A 59 -33.02 -13.42 2.15
N ARG A 60 -32.36 -13.83 1.06
CA ARG A 60 -31.04 -14.50 1.09
C ARG A 60 -29.92 -13.61 1.66
N PHE A 61 -30.07 -12.29 1.62
CA PHE A 61 -29.09 -11.38 2.21
C PHE A 61 -29.20 -11.37 3.76
N TRP A 62 -30.43 -11.38 4.28
CA TRP A 62 -30.70 -11.29 5.73
C TRP A 62 -30.65 -12.66 6.42
N PHE A 63 -31.05 -13.69 5.71
CA PHE A 63 -31.18 -15.08 6.18
C PHE A 63 -30.28 -16.03 5.39
N GLY A 64 -29.13 -15.52 4.89
CA GLY A 64 -28.12 -16.34 4.22
C GLY A 64 -27.36 -17.26 5.17
N ASP A 65 -26.28 -17.87 4.71
CA ASP A 65 -25.43 -18.78 5.48
C ASP A 65 -24.46 -18.07 6.47
N ARG A 66 -24.42 -16.73 6.48
CA ARG A 66 -23.50 -15.95 7.34
C ARG A 66 -24.16 -14.85 8.18
N PRO A 67 -23.61 -14.52 9.37
CA PRO A 67 -24.03 -13.36 10.17
C PRO A 67 -24.01 -12.05 9.38
N LEU A 68 -24.94 -11.16 9.70
CA LEU A 68 -25.29 -10.01 8.86
C LEU A 68 -24.19 -8.94 8.72
N LEU A 69 -23.38 -8.70 9.75
CA LEU A 69 -22.51 -7.52 9.79
C LEU A 69 -21.43 -7.53 8.71
N THR A 70 -20.74 -8.65 8.53
CA THR A 70 -19.63 -8.76 7.56
C THR A 70 -20.14 -8.61 6.12
N PRO A 71 -21.21 -9.30 5.67
CA PRO A 71 -21.81 -9.08 4.36
C PRO A 71 -22.30 -7.65 4.12
N VAL A 72 -22.95 -7.02 5.12
CA VAL A 72 -23.38 -5.60 5.02
C VAL A 72 -22.18 -4.68 4.83
N THR A 73 -21.11 -4.91 5.57
CA THR A 73 -19.90 -4.11 5.47
C THR A 73 -19.24 -4.29 4.10
N LEU A 74 -19.12 -5.52 3.60
CA LEU A 74 -18.62 -5.80 2.25
C LEU A 74 -19.50 -5.16 1.17
N TRP A 75 -20.82 -5.22 1.30
CA TRP A 75 -21.77 -4.59 0.39
C TRP A 75 -21.60 -3.06 0.34
N LEU A 76 -21.51 -2.41 1.51
CA LEU A 76 -21.25 -0.97 1.62
C LEU A 76 -19.92 -0.56 0.98
N LEU A 77 -18.95 -1.47 0.94
CA LEU A 77 -17.62 -1.25 0.35
C LEU A 77 -17.52 -1.78 -1.09
N SER A 78 -18.66 -1.99 -1.75
CA SER A 78 -18.73 -2.48 -3.15
C SER A 78 -17.94 -3.76 -3.36
N HIS A 79 -17.98 -4.67 -2.39
CA HIS A 79 -17.34 -5.99 -2.41
C HIS A 79 -15.80 -5.94 -2.49
N GLN A 80 -15.18 -4.79 -2.19
CA GLN A 80 -13.73 -4.64 -2.23
C GLN A 80 -13.08 -5.13 -0.93
N THR A 81 -12.57 -6.37 -0.95
CA THR A 81 -11.90 -7.01 0.20
C THR A 81 -10.75 -6.17 0.74
N ARG A 82 -9.99 -5.51 -0.13
CA ARG A 82 -8.92 -4.60 0.27
C ARG A 82 -9.42 -3.45 1.14
N ILE A 83 -10.54 -2.81 0.78
CA ILE A 83 -11.07 -1.70 1.57
C ILE A 83 -11.64 -2.23 2.89
N PHE A 84 -12.25 -3.42 2.86
CA PHE A 84 -12.77 -4.09 4.05
C PHE A 84 -11.67 -4.33 5.09
N VAL A 85 -10.56 -4.96 4.70
CA VAL A 85 -9.42 -5.24 5.59
C VAL A 85 -8.82 -3.95 6.19
N VAL A 86 -8.79 -2.88 5.40
CA VAL A 86 -8.28 -1.59 5.86
C VAL A 86 -9.21 -0.94 6.86
N LEU A 87 -10.52 -1.01 6.59
CA LEU A 87 -11.54 -0.46 7.46
C LEU A 87 -11.55 -1.19 8.81
N GLU A 88 -11.50 -2.52 8.82
CA GLU A 88 -11.50 -3.30 10.07
C GLU A 88 -10.21 -3.10 10.87
N ALA A 89 -9.03 -3.05 10.23
CA ALA A 89 -7.77 -2.80 10.93
C ALA A 89 -7.75 -1.39 11.55
N LEU A 90 -8.26 -0.40 10.83
CA LEU A 90 -8.42 0.96 11.34
C LEU A 90 -9.41 1.01 12.49
N LEU A 91 -10.56 0.34 12.34
CA LEU A 91 -11.59 0.27 13.36
C LEU A 91 -11.04 -0.39 14.64
N TYR A 92 -10.31 -1.51 14.51
CA TYR A 92 -9.64 -2.19 15.62
C TYR A 92 -8.73 -1.22 16.37
N ALA A 93 -7.81 -0.55 15.66
CA ALA A 93 -6.86 0.37 16.27
C ALA A 93 -7.54 1.57 16.96
N VAL A 94 -8.57 2.15 16.33
CA VAL A 94 -9.35 3.27 16.88
C VAL A 94 -10.13 2.85 18.11
N VAL A 95 -10.72 1.65 18.11
CA VAL A 95 -11.48 1.13 19.24
C VAL A 95 -10.57 0.83 20.44
N ILE A 96 -9.38 0.27 20.22
CA ILE A 96 -8.38 0.10 21.29
C ILE A 96 -7.98 1.47 21.87
N ALA A 97 -7.74 2.47 21.02
CA ALA A 97 -7.46 3.84 21.47
C ALA A 97 -8.64 4.46 22.25
N PHE A 98 -9.88 4.19 21.84
CA PHE A 98 -11.08 4.58 22.57
C PHE A 98 -11.13 3.93 23.96
N LEU A 99 -10.90 2.62 24.06
CA LEU A 99 -10.85 1.93 25.36
C LEU A 99 -9.76 2.53 26.26
N CYS A 100 -8.55 2.77 25.75
CA CYS A 100 -7.47 3.39 26.51
C CYS A 100 -7.82 4.81 27.01
N SER A 101 -8.61 5.56 26.22
CA SER A 101 -9.17 6.85 26.63
C SER A 101 -10.24 6.71 27.72
N VAL A 102 -11.06 5.65 27.68
CA VAL A 102 -12.02 5.32 28.73
C VAL A 102 -11.30 4.94 30.04
N VAL A 103 -10.22 4.16 29.96
CA VAL A 103 -9.37 3.83 31.11
C VAL A 103 -8.79 5.10 31.74
N LEU A 104 -8.21 6.00 30.95
CA LEU A 104 -7.72 7.30 31.45
C LEU A 104 -8.81 8.13 32.14
N GLN A 105 -10.07 7.92 31.79
CA GLN A 105 -11.20 8.62 32.40
C GLN A 105 -11.69 7.99 33.70
N ILE A 106 -11.50 6.67 33.87
CA ILE A 106 -11.94 5.91 35.03
C ILE A 106 -10.95 6.05 36.19
N PHE A 107 -9.66 6.06 35.89
CA PHE A 107 -8.59 6.02 36.88
C PHE A 107 -8.31 7.39 37.50
N ARG A 108 -7.99 7.39 38.81
CA ARG A 108 -7.53 8.59 39.51
C ARG A 108 -6.02 8.76 39.30
N ASN A 109 -5.26 7.70 39.50
CA ASN A 109 -3.83 7.65 39.27
C ASN A 109 -3.51 7.55 37.78
N ARG A 110 -2.84 8.57 37.24
CA ARG A 110 -2.44 8.59 35.83
C ARG A 110 -1.39 7.55 35.49
N TYR A 111 -0.48 7.21 36.41
CA TYR A 111 0.54 6.19 36.20
C TYR A 111 -0.10 4.81 36.04
N LEU A 112 -1.02 4.43 36.93
CA LEU A 112 -1.74 3.16 36.81
C LEU A 112 -2.60 3.11 35.55
N ALA A 113 -3.22 4.23 35.16
CA ALA A 113 -3.96 4.30 33.90
C ALA A 113 -3.06 4.06 32.68
N TRP A 114 -1.85 4.64 32.67
CA TRP A 114 -0.87 4.44 31.61
C TRP A 114 -0.30 3.03 31.58
N ILE A 115 -0.05 2.43 32.75
CA ILE A 115 0.37 1.02 32.84
C ILE A 115 -0.74 0.13 32.31
N CYS A 116 -1.99 0.29 32.79
CA CYS A 116 -3.14 -0.47 32.29
C CYS A 116 -3.30 -0.33 30.77
N ASN A 117 -3.17 0.89 30.23
CA ASN A 117 -3.21 1.12 28.78
C ASN A 117 -2.05 0.43 28.03
N ALA A 118 -0.84 0.46 28.57
CA ALA A 118 0.32 -0.21 27.97
C ALA A 118 0.10 -1.73 27.92
N LEU A 119 -0.50 -2.31 28.95
CA LEU A 119 -0.85 -3.73 29.01
C LEU A 119 -1.98 -4.08 28.02
N ILE A 120 -3.05 -3.27 27.97
CA ILE A 120 -4.13 -3.45 26.98
C ILE A 120 -3.56 -3.38 25.56
N PHE A 121 -2.69 -2.41 25.27
CA PHE A 121 -2.04 -2.30 23.97
C PHE A 121 -1.11 -3.48 23.69
N ALA A 122 -0.32 -3.92 24.67
CA ALA A 122 0.56 -5.07 24.54
C ALA A 122 -0.21 -6.34 24.16
N VAL A 123 -1.37 -6.57 24.78
CA VAL A 123 -2.26 -7.69 24.44
C VAL A 123 -2.88 -7.48 23.06
N ALA A 124 -3.35 -6.28 22.74
CA ALA A 124 -3.99 -5.96 21.45
C ALA A 124 -3.09 -6.18 20.23
N ILE A 125 -1.79 -5.92 20.37
CA ILE A 125 -0.83 -6.11 19.25
C ILE A 125 -0.29 -7.54 19.14
N GLN A 126 -0.64 -8.46 20.04
CA GLN A 126 -0.18 -9.84 19.92
C GLN A 126 -0.78 -10.45 18.64
N PRO A 127 0.02 -11.17 17.83
CA PRO A 127 -0.43 -11.79 16.59
C PRO A 127 -1.76 -12.53 16.72
N ARG A 128 -1.93 -13.27 17.82
CA ARG A 128 -3.12 -14.05 18.15
C ARG A 128 -4.44 -13.27 18.03
N PHE A 129 -4.43 -11.97 18.30
CA PHE A 129 -5.60 -11.10 18.23
C PHE A 129 -5.58 -10.16 17.02
N SER A 130 -4.40 -9.72 16.60
CA SER A 130 -4.27 -8.72 15.54
C SER A 130 -4.31 -9.30 14.13
N LEU A 131 -3.94 -10.58 13.92
CA LEU A 131 -3.89 -11.19 12.59
C LEU A 131 -5.26 -11.16 11.90
N TRP A 132 -6.33 -11.31 12.68
CA TRP A 132 -7.70 -11.27 12.17
C TRP A 132 -8.04 -9.96 11.50
N SER A 133 -7.37 -8.85 11.84
CA SER A 133 -7.55 -7.55 11.17
C SER A 133 -6.96 -7.49 9.75
N ALA A 134 -6.38 -8.59 9.26
CA ALA A 134 -5.92 -8.74 7.89
C ALA A 134 -6.79 -9.72 7.07
N GLU A 135 -7.72 -10.44 7.72
CA GLU A 135 -8.49 -11.54 7.14
C GLU A 135 -9.98 -11.17 7.03
N VAL A 136 -10.61 -11.48 5.88
CA VAL A 136 -12.05 -11.20 5.68
C VAL A 136 -12.89 -12.23 6.41
N LEU A 137 -13.02 -12.07 7.73
CA LEU A 137 -13.71 -12.98 8.64
C LEU A 137 -14.51 -12.22 9.69
N SER A 138 -15.42 -12.91 10.39
CA SER A 138 -16.21 -12.28 11.47
C SER A 138 -15.43 -12.01 12.74
N GLU A 139 -14.32 -12.72 12.96
CA GLU A 139 -13.48 -12.63 14.15
C GLU A 139 -12.93 -11.21 14.35
N SER A 140 -12.55 -10.54 13.26
CA SER A 140 -12.00 -9.19 13.27
C SER A 140 -12.99 -8.18 13.85
N LEU A 141 -14.20 -8.12 13.28
CA LEU A 141 -15.29 -7.24 13.70
C LEU A 141 -15.84 -7.67 15.06
N GLY A 142 -15.91 -8.98 15.32
CA GLY A 142 -16.34 -9.54 16.60
C GLY A 142 -15.44 -9.09 17.75
N ILE A 143 -14.13 -9.25 17.64
CA ILE A 143 -13.16 -8.79 18.65
C ILE A 143 -13.25 -7.26 18.77
N THR A 144 -13.17 -6.54 17.66
CA THR A 144 -13.19 -5.07 17.63
C THR A 144 -14.42 -4.50 18.34
N LEU A 145 -15.62 -4.94 17.95
CA LEU A 145 -16.86 -4.41 18.51
C LEU A 145 -17.08 -4.86 19.97
N SER A 146 -16.53 -6.01 20.37
CA SER A 146 -16.56 -6.43 21.78
C SER A 146 -15.81 -5.47 22.70
N VAL A 147 -14.69 -4.92 22.23
CA VAL A 147 -13.92 -3.90 22.95
C VAL A 147 -14.66 -2.58 23.01
N LEU A 148 -15.26 -2.17 21.89
CA LEU A 148 -16.08 -0.96 21.83
C LEU A 148 -17.28 -1.07 22.78
N MET A 149 -17.89 -2.25 22.86
CA MET A 149 -18.96 -2.58 23.79
C MET A 149 -18.50 -2.44 25.23
N ILE A 150 -17.37 -3.07 25.62
CA ILE A 150 -16.82 -2.96 26.98
C ILE A 150 -16.56 -1.49 27.34
N GLY A 151 -15.87 -0.74 26.47
CA GLY A 151 -15.59 0.68 26.70
C GLY A 151 -16.87 1.52 26.86
N SER A 152 -17.90 1.24 26.07
CA SER A 152 -19.19 1.93 26.13
C SER A 152 -19.94 1.64 27.43
N TRP A 153 -20.02 0.36 27.85
CA TRP A 153 -20.64 -0.01 29.12
C TRP A 153 -19.84 0.47 30.33
N LEU A 154 -18.51 0.53 30.27
CA LEU A 154 -17.68 1.12 31.32
C LEU A 154 -17.98 2.63 31.51
N LEU A 155 -18.27 3.36 30.44
CA LEU A 155 -18.73 4.75 30.53
C LEU A 155 -20.12 4.87 31.18
N VAL A 156 -21.01 3.90 30.96
CA VAL A 156 -22.29 3.79 31.68
C VAL A 156 -22.04 3.53 33.17
N GLY A 157 -21.19 2.55 33.50
CA GLY A 157 -20.83 2.18 34.86
C GLY A 157 -20.13 3.29 35.65
N ARG A 158 -19.35 4.14 34.97
CA ARG A 158 -18.73 5.33 35.56
C ARG A 158 -19.75 6.42 35.91
N GLN A 159 -20.67 6.69 34.99
CA GLN A 159 -21.73 7.68 35.19
C GLN A 159 -22.91 7.37 34.26
N MET A 160 -23.99 6.92 34.89
CA MET A 160 -25.19 6.48 34.19
C MET A 160 -25.92 7.66 33.55
N SER A 161 -26.27 7.53 32.27
CA SER A 161 -27.11 8.48 31.55
C SER A 161 -27.81 7.76 30.39
N SER A 162 -29.04 8.15 30.06
CA SER A 162 -29.81 7.52 28.98
C SER A 162 -29.07 7.53 27.65
N LYS A 163 -28.39 8.64 27.32
CA LYS A 163 -27.57 8.73 26.10
C LYS A 163 -26.48 7.66 26.06
N ARG A 164 -25.77 7.42 27.17
CA ARG A 164 -24.70 6.39 27.22
C ARG A 164 -25.27 4.99 27.16
N ILE A 165 -26.41 4.75 27.81
CA ILE A 165 -27.13 3.47 27.72
C ILE A 165 -27.49 3.20 26.26
N HIS A 166 -28.15 4.13 25.57
CA HIS A 166 -28.54 3.95 24.16
C HIS A 166 -27.33 3.72 23.24
N VAL A 167 -26.22 4.44 23.45
CA VAL A 167 -24.98 4.21 22.67
C VAL A 167 -24.42 2.82 22.95
N ALA A 168 -24.33 2.39 24.21
CA ALA A 168 -23.85 1.07 24.57
C ALA A 168 -24.75 -0.03 23.99
N THR A 169 -26.08 0.14 24.04
CA THR A 169 -27.06 -0.74 23.41
C THR A 169 -26.86 -0.82 21.90
N ALA A 170 -26.72 0.31 21.20
CA ALA A 170 -26.49 0.31 19.76
C ALA A 170 -25.20 -0.42 19.38
N VAL A 171 -24.11 -0.21 20.13
CA VAL A 171 -22.86 -0.94 19.94
C VAL A 171 -23.04 -2.44 20.17
N THR A 172 -23.76 -2.84 21.21
CA THR A 172 -24.06 -4.26 21.48
C THR A 172 -24.91 -4.89 20.37
N ILE A 173 -25.88 -4.16 19.79
CA ILE A 173 -26.67 -4.62 18.64
C ILE A 173 -25.76 -4.88 17.43
N VAL A 174 -24.88 -3.93 17.09
CA VAL A 174 -23.94 -4.09 15.97
C VAL A 174 -22.98 -5.26 16.24
N TRP A 175 -22.52 -5.42 17.48
CA TRP A 175 -21.69 -6.57 17.89
C TRP A 175 -22.43 -7.90 17.76
N LEU A 176 -23.71 -7.98 18.14
CA LEU A 176 -24.54 -9.18 18.00
C LEU A 176 -24.66 -9.63 16.53
N PHE A 177 -24.69 -8.70 15.58
CA PHE A 177 -24.71 -9.04 14.16
C PHE A 177 -23.38 -9.54 13.60
N ALA A 178 -22.28 -9.43 14.34
CA ALA A 178 -20.98 -9.91 13.91
C ALA A 178 -20.89 -11.44 13.92
N ARG A 179 -21.46 -12.09 14.94
CA ARG A 179 -21.40 -13.56 15.11
C ARG A 179 -22.64 -14.09 15.82
N ASP A 180 -23.04 -15.28 15.40
CA ASP A 180 -24.15 -16.03 15.98
C ASP A 180 -23.90 -16.44 17.44
N SER A 181 -22.64 -16.71 17.81
CA SER A 181 -22.25 -17.03 19.19
C SER A 181 -22.48 -15.90 20.19
N HIS A 182 -22.62 -14.65 19.73
CA HIS A 182 -22.86 -13.50 20.61
C HIS A 182 -24.30 -13.46 21.17
N VAL A 183 -25.20 -14.35 20.73
CA VAL A 183 -26.56 -14.45 21.29
C VAL A 183 -26.54 -14.71 22.79
N ILE A 184 -25.64 -15.57 23.27
CA ILE A 184 -25.54 -15.98 24.68
C ILE A 184 -25.11 -14.82 25.60
N PRO A 185 -23.98 -14.15 25.36
CA PRO A 185 -23.58 -13.02 26.20
C PRO A 185 -24.60 -11.86 26.13
N VAL A 186 -25.27 -11.64 25.00
CA VAL A 186 -26.33 -10.63 24.90
C VAL A 186 -27.57 -11.04 25.70
N PHE A 187 -27.98 -12.30 25.67
CA PHE A 187 -29.09 -12.80 26.49
C PHE A 187 -28.83 -12.53 27.98
N LEU A 188 -27.64 -12.86 28.47
CA LEU A 188 -27.24 -12.59 29.86
C LEU A 188 -27.24 -11.10 30.19
N LEU A 189 -26.84 -10.26 29.23
CA LEU A 189 -26.93 -8.81 29.38
C LEU A 189 -28.39 -8.35 29.48
N VAL A 190 -29.31 -8.87 28.66
CA VAL A 190 -30.75 -8.56 28.75
C VAL A 190 -31.28 -8.89 30.14
N VAL A 191 -31.01 -10.10 30.64
CA VAL A 191 -31.41 -10.51 31.99
C VAL A 191 -30.82 -9.56 33.05
N THR A 192 -29.53 -9.23 32.93
CA THR A 192 -28.85 -8.30 33.86
C THR A 192 -29.47 -6.91 33.83
N LEU A 193 -29.82 -6.38 32.66
CA LEU A 193 -30.47 -5.08 32.51
C LEU A 193 -31.86 -5.07 33.13
N LEU A 194 -32.64 -6.15 32.98
CA LEU A 194 -33.96 -6.28 33.59
C LEU A 194 -33.88 -6.35 35.12
N ILE A 195 -32.95 -7.14 35.66
CA ILE A 195 -32.68 -7.20 37.11
C ILE A 195 -32.27 -5.82 37.62
N PHE A 196 -31.37 -5.13 36.92
CA PHE A 196 -30.91 -3.82 37.34
C PHE A 196 -32.02 -2.75 37.26
N ALA A 197 -32.85 -2.79 36.22
CA ALA A 197 -34.02 -1.94 36.09
C ALA A 197 -35.07 -2.20 37.20
N TYR A 198 -35.20 -3.45 37.65
CA TYR A 198 -36.07 -3.82 38.77
C TYR A 198 -35.53 -3.30 40.11
N VAL A 199 -34.23 -3.42 40.35
CA VAL A 199 -33.57 -2.98 41.59
C VAL A 199 -33.50 -1.45 41.71
N LEU A 200 -33.36 -0.72 40.60
CA LEU A 200 -33.30 0.74 40.60
C LEU A 200 -34.68 1.35 40.92
N ARG A 201 -34.80 1.96 42.11
CA ARG A 201 -36.03 2.64 42.57
C ARG A 201 -36.33 3.96 41.84
N THR A 202 -35.38 4.55 41.13
CA THR A 202 -35.54 5.86 40.45
C THR A 202 -36.10 5.71 39.03
N SER A 203 -37.20 6.39 38.72
CA SER A 203 -37.88 6.28 37.41
C SER A 203 -37.05 6.76 36.22
N VAL A 204 -36.10 7.69 36.43
CA VAL A 204 -35.40 8.41 35.34
C VAL A 204 -34.57 7.50 34.43
N PHE A 205 -33.91 6.47 34.97
CA PHE A 205 -33.04 5.57 34.19
C PHE A 205 -33.67 4.21 33.91
N ARG A 206 -34.71 3.85 34.68
CA ARG A 206 -35.40 2.57 34.58
C ARG A 206 -36.00 2.36 33.19
N SER A 207 -36.64 3.38 32.62
CA SER A 207 -37.20 3.33 31.26
C SER A 207 -36.13 3.10 30.19
N SER A 208 -34.97 3.74 30.30
CA SER A 208 -33.85 3.55 29.36
C SER A 208 -33.26 2.14 29.44
N LEU A 209 -33.17 1.54 30.64
CA LEU A 209 -32.69 0.17 30.82
C LEU A 209 -33.69 -0.86 30.28
N ILE A 210 -34.99 -0.67 30.54
CA ILE A 210 -36.05 -1.52 29.97
C ILE A 210 -36.06 -1.39 28.45
N GLY A 211 -36.01 -0.17 27.91
CA GLY A 211 -35.93 0.07 26.48
C GLY A 211 -34.72 -0.58 25.83
N ALA A 212 -33.56 -0.52 26.49
CA ALA A 212 -32.35 -1.24 26.05
C ALA A 212 -32.53 -2.76 26.06
N ALA A 213 -33.10 -3.32 27.13
CA ALA A 213 -33.37 -4.76 27.25
C ALA A 213 -34.35 -5.25 26.16
N VAL A 214 -35.44 -4.50 25.92
CA VAL A 214 -36.42 -4.81 24.86
C VAL A 214 -35.79 -4.73 23.48
N ALA A 215 -35.02 -3.68 23.18
CA ALA A 215 -34.34 -3.55 21.90
C ALA A 215 -33.36 -4.70 21.64
N LEU A 216 -32.55 -5.06 22.63
CA LEU A 216 -31.64 -6.21 22.53
C LEU A 216 -32.38 -7.53 22.39
N PHE A 217 -33.49 -7.71 23.11
CA PHE A 217 -34.31 -8.91 23.01
C PHE A 217 -34.91 -9.07 21.60
N ILE A 218 -35.45 -8.01 21.01
CA ILE A 218 -35.98 -8.04 19.64
C ILE A 218 -34.89 -8.46 18.64
N VAL A 219 -33.71 -7.84 18.72
CA VAL A 219 -32.59 -8.18 17.83
C VAL A 219 -32.10 -9.61 18.07
N LEU A 220 -32.06 -10.05 19.32
CA LEU A 220 -31.71 -11.41 19.69
C LEU A 220 -32.68 -12.43 19.11
N THR A 221 -33.99 -12.17 19.19
CA THR A 221 -35.02 -13.01 18.54
C THR A 221 -34.85 -13.04 17.03
N PHE A 222 -34.54 -11.89 16.40
CA PHE A 222 -34.22 -11.85 14.97
C PHE A 222 -33.01 -12.72 14.63
N THR A 223 -31.92 -12.64 15.39
CA THR A 223 -30.72 -13.46 15.15
C THR A 223 -30.99 -14.94 15.32
N LEU A 224 -31.73 -15.34 16.37
CA LEU A 224 -32.15 -16.73 16.57
C LEU A 224 -33.03 -17.24 15.42
N PHE A 225 -33.99 -16.44 14.99
CA PHE A 225 -34.84 -16.78 13.84
C PHE A 225 -34.00 -16.92 12.57
N ALA A 226 -33.05 -16.01 12.34
CA ALA A 226 -32.17 -16.05 11.18
C ALA A 226 -31.27 -17.30 11.18
N GLN A 227 -30.74 -17.71 12.33
CA GLN A 227 -29.97 -18.95 12.47
C GLN A 227 -30.81 -20.18 12.12
N GLY A 228 -32.05 -20.25 12.61
CA GLY A 228 -32.97 -21.34 12.31
C GLY A 228 -33.36 -21.39 10.84
N ALA A 229 -33.74 -20.25 10.25
CA ALA A 229 -34.17 -20.17 8.85
C ALA A 229 -33.06 -20.53 7.84
N SER A 230 -31.80 -20.35 8.25
CA SER A 230 -30.62 -20.61 7.40
C SER A 230 -29.88 -21.91 7.73
N ASN A 231 -30.33 -22.65 8.75
CA ASN A 231 -29.68 -23.86 9.26
C ASN A 231 -28.19 -23.66 9.61
N ARG A 232 -27.76 -22.45 10.00
CA ARG A 232 -26.33 -22.15 10.29
C ARG A 232 -25.74 -23.02 11.40
N ASN A 233 -26.57 -23.46 12.34
CA ASN A 233 -26.15 -24.28 13.48
C ASN A 233 -26.05 -25.78 13.15
N GLN A 234 -26.40 -26.22 11.93
CA GLN A 234 -26.37 -27.64 11.56
C GLN A 234 -24.95 -28.21 11.62
N PHE A 235 -23.95 -27.45 11.14
CA PHE A 235 -22.57 -27.92 11.04
C PHE A 235 -21.97 -28.20 12.42
N SER A 236 -22.16 -27.28 13.37
CA SER A 236 -21.65 -27.44 14.73
C SER A 236 -22.30 -28.63 15.45
N LEU A 237 -23.60 -28.88 15.22
CA LEU A 237 -24.26 -30.07 15.75
C LEU A 237 -23.73 -31.36 15.11
N MET A 238 -23.60 -31.41 13.78
CA MET A 238 -23.06 -32.59 13.08
C MET A 238 -21.62 -32.90 13.50
N ASN A 239 -20.78 -31.87 13.63
CA ASN A 239 -19.41 -32.00 14.15
C ASN A 239 -19.39 -32.61 15.55
N ASN A 240 -20.24 -32.10 16.44
CA ASN A 240 -20.36 -32.67 17.79
C ASN A 240 -20.91 -34.09 17.78
N VAL A 241 -21.87 -34.40 16.91
CA VAL A 241 -22.40 -35.77 16.77
C VAL A 241 -21.27 -36.73 16.44
N GLY A 242 -20.52 -36.45 15.37
CA GLY A 242 -19.43 -37.32 14.93
C GLY A 242 -18.24 -37.39 15.89
N LYS A 243 -17.76 -36.24 16.39
CA LYS A 243 -16.52 -36.18 17.18
C LYS A 243 -16.69 -36.43 18.67
N VAL A 244 -17.90 -36.29 19.22
CA VAL A 244 -18.09 -36.15 20.69
C VAL A 244 -19.21 -37.04 21.19
N ILE A 245 -20.37 -36.98 20.54
CA ILE A 245 -21.55 -37.72 20.98
C ILE A 245 -21.41 -39.20 20.64
N LEU A 246 -21.16 -39.55 19.35
CA LEU A 246 -21.02 -40.94 18.90
C LEU A 246 -19.87 -41.70 19.58
N PRO A 247 -18.69 -41.11 19.82
CA PRO A 247 -17.62 -41.78 20.58
C PRO A 247 -17.96 -42.05 22.05
N SER A 248 -18.93 -41.31 22.62
CA SER A 248 -19.36 -41.47 24.01
C SER A 248 -20.61 -42.33 24.07
N SER A 249 -20.51 -43.51 24.69
CA SER A 249 -21.67 -44.41 24.86
C SER A 249 -22.80 -43.75 25.65
N GLU A 250 -22.49 -42.98 26.70
CA GLU A 250 -23.47 -42.24 27.49
C GLU A 250 -24.21 -41.20 26.63
N MET A 251 -23.46 -40.38 25.89
CA MET A 251 -24.06 -39.31 25.09
C MET A 251 -24.81 -39.87 23.88
N THR A 252 -24.30 -40.92 23.23
CA THR A 252 -25.02 -41.61 22.16
C THR A 252 -26.37 -42.12 22.64
N GLN A 253 -26.42 -42.77 23.81
CA GLN A 253 -27.67 -43.24 24.40
C GLN A 253 -28.61 -42.08 24.72
N TYR A 254 -28.09 -40.98 25.29
CA TYR A 254 -28.89 -39.80 25.57
C TYR A 254 -29.52 -39.22 24.29
N PHE A 255 -28.72 -39.00 23.25
CA PHE A 255 -29.20 -38.40 22.00
C PHE A 255 -30.14 -39.33 21.23
N SER A 256 -29.86 -40.64 21.22
CA SER A 256 -30.76 -41.66 20.66
C SER A 256 -32.11 -41.69 21.39
N ALA A 257 -32.11 -41.65 22.72
CA ALA A 257 -33.34 -41.55 23.53
C ALA A 257 -34.14 -40.26 23.28
N HIS A 258 -33.51 -39.23 22.72
CA HIS A 258 -34.12 -37.96 22.33
C HIS A 258 -34.30 -37.82 20.81
N GLY A 259 -34.41 -38.96 20.11
CA GLY A 259 -34.86 -39.03 18.72
C GLY A 259 -33.76 -38.89 17.67
N MET A 260 -32.47 -38.94 18.04
CA MET A 260 -31.39 -39.02 17.06
C MET A 260 -31.48 -40.36 16.29
N PRO A 261 -31.67 -40.35 14.97
CA PRO A 261 -31.85 -41.58 14.20
C PRO A 261 -30.53 -42.33 14.09
N MET A 262 -30.49 -43.55 14.62
CA MET A 262 -29.31 -44.41 14.54
C MET A 262 -29.36 -45.25 13.25
N SER A 263 -28.35 -45.12 12.41
CA SER A 263 -28.13 -45.94 11.22
C SER A 263 -26.67 -46.34 11.12
N ASP A 264 -26.35 -47.43 10.40
CA ASP A 264 -24.96 -47.85 10.18
C ASP A 264 -24.15 -46.73 9.52
N ALA A 265 -24.76 -46.02 8.56
CA ALA A 265 -24.16 -44.86 7.91
C ALA A 265 -23.81 -43.72 8.90
N LEU A 266 -24.59 -43.52 9.97
CA LEU A 266 -24.29 -42.52 11.00
C LEU A 266 -23.22 -43.04 11.96
N ILE A 267 -23.28 -44.31 12.36
CA ILE A 267 -22.27 -44.94 13.23
C ILE A 267 -20.89 -44.92 12.56
N ASP A 268 -20.82 -45.11 11.23
CA ASP A 268 -19.60 -44.99 10.42
C ASP A 268 -19.01 -43.56 10.39
N ARG A 269 -19.70 -42.58 10.98
CA ARG A 269 -19.21 -41.21 11.19
C ARG A 269 -18.61 -40.97 12.58
N THR A 270 -18.53 -42.00 13.42
CA THR A 270 -17.83 -41.91 14.71
C THR A 270 -16.40 -41.41 14.50
N GLY A 271 -16.02 -40.33 15.19
CA GLY A 271 -14.71 -39.67 15.08
C GLY A 271 -14.56 -38.74 13.88
N LYS A 272 -15.60 -38.50 13.08
CA LYS A 272 -15.55 -37.68 11.85
C LYS A 272 -16.30 -36.36 12.02
N ASP A 273 -15.90 -35.33 11.28
CA ASP A 273 -16.59 -34.03 11.25
C ASP A 273 -17.37 -33.86 9.94
N SER A 274 -18.07 -32.73 9.79
CA SER A 274 -18.93 -32.45 8.63
C SER A 274 -18.19 -32.41 7.29
N TRP A 275 -16.87 -32.20 7.30
CA TRP A 275 -16.05 -32.05 6.10
C TRP A 275 -15.27 -33.32 5.74
N ALA A 276 -15.22 -34.29 6.66
CA ALA A 276 -14.57 -35.58 6.45
C ALA A 276 -15.24 -36.42 5.34
N ASP A 277 -14.46 -37.35 4.77
CA ASP A 277 -14.87 -38.35 3.78
C ASP A 277 -15.63 -37.80 2.55
N GLY A 278 -15.45 -36.54 2.18
CA GLY A 278 -16.16 -35.92 1.05
C GLY A 278 -17.51 -35.31 1.40
N GLU A 279 -17.65 -34.79 2.62
CA GLU A 279 -18.87 -34.11 3.11
C GLU A 279 -20.08 -35.04 3.26
N VAL A 280 -19.82 -36.28 3.68
CA VAL A 280 -20.83 -37.35 3.76
C VAL A 280 -22.00 -36.96 4.68
N PHE A 281 -21.74 -36.32 5.83
CA PHE A 281 -22.80 -35.78 6.68
C PHE A 281 -23.79 -34.86 5.92
N LEU A 282 -23.28 -34.09 4.95
CA LEU A 282 -24.03 -33.08 4.21
C LEU A 282 -24.73 -33.65 2.97
N LYS A 283 -24.14 -34.67 2.32
CA LYS A 283 -24.56 -35.11 0.98
C LYS A 283 -25.18 -36.50 0.92
N GLU A 284 -24.82 -37.39 1.82
CA GLU A 284 -25.17 -38.80 1.72
C GLU A 284 -26.67 -39.04 1.90
N GLU A 285 -27.31 -39.73 0.97
CA GLU A 285 -28.76 -39.94 0.98
C GLU A 285 -29.21 -40.74 2.22
N SER A 286 -28.41 -41.72 2.65
CA SER A 286 -28.70 -42.54 3.84
C SER A 286 -28.70 -41.76 5.17
N LEU A 287 -28.20 -40.52 5.18
CA LEU A 287 -28.21 -39.61 6.34
C LEU A 287 -29.33 -38.55 6.28
N GLU A 288 -30.29 -38.65 5.36
CA GLU A 288 -31.35 -37.66 5.21
C GLU A 288 -32.21 -37.49 6.47
N THR A 289 -32.66 -38.59 7.08
CA THR A 289 -33.42 -38.54 8.35
C THR A 289 -32.61 -37.91 9.47
N PHE A 290 -31.29 -38.16 9.50
CA PHE A 290 -30.39 -37.52 10.46
C PHE A 290 -30.30 -36.01 10.21
N ARG A 291 -30.16 -35.56 8.96
CA ARG A 291 -30.17 -34.13 8.62
C ARG A 291 -31.49 -33.45 8.99
N GLN A 292 -32.61 -34.11 8.77
CA GLN A 292 -33.93 -33.60 9.18
C GLN A 292 -34.03 -33.46 10.71
N TRP A 293 -33.51 -34.42 11.47
CA TRP A 293 -33.42 -34.31 12.92
C TRP A 293 -32.48 -33.17 13.34
N VAL A 294 -31.29 -33.05 12.74
CA VAL A 294 -30.32 -31.97 13.00
C VAL A 294 -30.93 -30.59 12.76
N ASN A 295 -31.74 -30.42 11.70
CA ASN A 295 -32.41 -29.17 11.35
C ASN A 295 -33.74 -28.96 12.10
N GLY A 296 -34.19 -29.96 12.86
CA GLY A 296 -35.41 -29.93 13.67
C GLY A 296 -35.11 -30.01 15.16
N SER A 297 -35.55 -31.11 15.80
CA SER A 297 -35.46 -31.29 17.25
C SER A 297 -34.04 -31.47 17.78
N GLY A 298 -33.07 -31.83 16.93
CA GLY A 298 -31.68 -32.07 17.32
C GLY A 298 -30.99 -30.85 17.92
N GLN A 299 -31.27 -29.64 17.40
CA GLN A 299 -30.74 -28.39 17.99
C GLN A 299 -31.22 -28.19 19.42
N PHE A 300 -32.51 -28.47 19.69
CA PHE A 300 -33.07 -28.36 21.02
C PHE A 300 -32.53 -29.44 21.96
N THR A 301 -32.44 -30.69 21.50
CA THR A 301 -31.81 -31.79 22.25
C THR A 301 -30.38 -31.45 22.62
N PHE A 302 -29.63 -30.84 21.71
CA PHE A 302 -28.27 -30.40 21.96
C PHE A 302 -28.21 -29.33 23.06
N LEU A 303 -28.99 -28.25 22.95
CA LEU A 303 -29.07 -27.20 23.98
C LEU A 303 -29.51 -27.75 25.34
N ARG A 304 -30.47 -28.70 25.34
CA ARG A 304 -30.93 -29.38 26.55
C ARG A 304 -29.81 -30.19 27.20
N SER A 305 -28.98 -30.87 26.40
CA SER A 305 -27.84 -31.63 26.91
C SER A 305 -26.80 -30.75 27.63
N LEU A 306 -26.61 -29.49 27.21
CA LEU A 306 -25.71 -28.55 27.89
C LEU A 306 -26.16 -28.23 29.32
N ILE A 307 -27.44 -28.43 29.63
CA ILE A 307 -28.04 -28.14 30.94
C ILE A 307 -28.24 -29.42 31.75
N GLU A 308 -28.68 -30.51 31.11
CA GLU A 308 -28.96 -31.79 31.78
C GLU A 308 -27.72 -32.66 31.99
N LYS A 309 -26.69 -32.48 31.15
CA LYS A 309 -25.42 -33.20 31.21
C LYS A 309 -24.22 -32.27 31.43
N PRO A 310 -24.26 -31.35 32.41
CA PRO A 310 -23.22 -30.33 32.57
C PRO A 310 -21.88 -30.96 32.99
N GLY A 311 -21.88 -32.07 33.74
CA GLY A 311 -20.66 -32.77 34.12
C GLY A 311 -19.83 -33.20 32.91
N PHE A 312 -20.45 -33.89 31.96
CA PHE A 312 -19.81 -34.32 30.70
C PHE A 312 -19.21 -33.13 29.93
N TRP A 313 -19.98 -32.06 29.74
CA TRP A 313 -19.51 -30.90 28.98
C TRP A 313 -18.44 -30.11 29.72
N ILE A 314 -18.57 -29.92 31.04
CA ILE A 314 -17.54 -29.24 31.86
C ILE A 314 -16.23 -30.02 31.84
N ASP A 315 -16.27 -31.34 32.02
CA ASP A 315 -15.08 -32.19 32.00
C ASP A 315 -14.37 -32.07 30.65
N ARG A 316 -15.12 -32.09 29.55
CA ARG A 316 -14.57 -31.84 28.22
C ARG A 316 -13.91 -30.46 28.10
N VAL A 317 -14.61 -29.40 28.52
CA VAL A 317 -14.03 -28.04 28.47
C VAL A 317 -12.74 -27.97 29.26
N ILE A 318 -12.70 -28.54 30.47
CA ILE A 318 -11.49 -28.53 31.32
C ILE A 318 -10.34 -29.31 30.67
N ASN A 319 -10.63 -30.45 30.04
CA ASN A 319 -9.61 -31.30 29.43
C ASN A 319 -9.05 -30.69 28.13
N ASP A 320 -9.89 -30.00 27.34
CA ASP A 320 -9.48 -29.50 26.03
C ASP A 320 -8.95 -28.05 26.08
N VAL A 321 -9.26 -27.27 27.14
CA VAL A 321 -8.95 -25.82 27.18
C VAL A 321 -7.45 -25.51 27.12
N ASP A 322 -6.58 -26.36 27.67
CA ASP A 322 -5.12 -26.15 27.57
C ASP A 322 -4.67 -26.14 26.11
N GLN A 323 -5.12 -27.12 25.32
CA GLN A 323 -4.82 -27.20 23.89
C GLN A 323 -5.41 -25.99 23.14
N MET A 324 -6.64 -25.58 23.47
CA MET A 324 -7.29 -24.41 22.88
C MET A 324 -6.56 -23.10 23.21
N LEU A 325 -5.98 -22.99 24.42
CA LEU A 325 -5.24 -21.82 24.87
C LEU A 325 -3.86 -21.73 24.23
N GLN A 326 -3.20 -22.85 23.95
CA GLN A 326 -1.86 -22.91 23.34
C GLN A 326 -1.85 -22.61 21.84
N TYR A 327 -2.97 -22.81 21.15
CA TYR A 327 -3.04 -22.62 19.71
C TYR A 327 -2.76 -21.17 19.28
N ASP A 328 -1.85 -21.01 18.31
CA ASP A 328 -1.29 -19.73 17.89
C ASP A 328 -1.83 -19.20 16.56
N PHE A 329 -2.77 -19.94 15.93
CA PHE A 329 -3.47 -19.58 14.70
C PHE A 329 -2.58 -19.36 13.48
N HIS A 330 -1.43 -20.04 13.41
CA HIS A 330 -0.55 -19.95 12.24
C HIS A 330 -1.24 -20.36 10.93
N ASP A 331 -2.18 -21.30 10.96
CA ASP A 331 -2.95 -21.75 9.79
C ASP A 331 -3.86 -20.65 9.21
N TYR A 332 -4.15 -19.60 9.99
CA TYR A 332 -4.96 -18.45 9.58
C TYR A 332 -4.12 -17.23 9.22
N ASP A 333 -2.79 -17.25 9.41
CA ASP A 333 -1.94 -16.09 9.12
C ASP A 333 -1.48 -16.05 7.66
N ARG A 334 -2.42 -15.87 6.72
CA ARG A 334 -2.13 -15.85 5.27
C ARG A 334 -1.24 -14.68 4.87
N PHE A 335 -1.28 -13.62 5.66
CA PHE A 335 -0.54 -12.39 5.39
C PHE A 335 0.73 -12.22 6.21
N SER A 336 1.19 -13.25 6.94
CA SER A 336 2.42 -13.20 7.75
C SER A 336 2.44 -12.01 8.73
N VAL A 337 1.29 -11.65 9.29
CA VAL A 337 1.14 -10.63 10.36
C VAL A 337 1.97 -11.05 11.58
N ARG A 338 2.03 -12.35 11.85
CA ARG A 338 2.79 -12.94 12.96
C ARG A 338 4.27 -12.53 12.95
N ASN A 339 4.91 -12.57 11.79
CA ASN A 339 6.32 -12.23 11.63
C ASN A 339 6.61 -10.72 11.79
N ARG A 340 5.55 -9.89 11.83
CA ARG A 340 5.65 -8.42 11.83
C ARG A 340 5.31 -7.79 13.17
N LEU A 341 4.75 -8.57 14.11
CA LEU A 341 4.32 -8.11 15.42
C LEU A 341 5.01 -8.90 16.54
N PRO A 342 5.21 -8.29 17.72
CA PRO A 342 5.87 -8.96 18.83
C PRO A 342 4.97 -10.05 19.41
N HIS A 343 5.51 -11.26 19.57
CA HIS A 343 4.83 -12.36 20.29
C HIS A 343 4.63 -12.05 21.76
N ASN A 344 5.65 -11.47 22.39
CA ASN A 344 5.69 -11.10 23.78
C ASN A 344 6.16 -9.64 23.87
N LEU A 345 5.32 -8.75 24.40
CA LEU A 345 5.71 -7.38 24.72
C LEU A 345 5.71 -7.22 26.24
N PHE A 346 6.78 -6.67 26.81
CA PHE A 346 7.00 -6.57 28.26
C PHE A 346 7.00 -7.92 29.00
N GLY A 347 7.35 -9.02 28.32
CA GLY A 347 7.30 -10.36 28.91
C GLY A 347 5.89 -10.93 29.11
N ILE A 348 4.86 -10.25 28.56
CA ILE A 348 3.48 -10.69 28.63
C ILE A 348 3.18 -11.53 27.40
N SER A 349 3.06 -12.85 27.60
CA SER A 349 2.52 -13.76 26.60
C SER A 349 0.99 -13.77 26.63
N ALA A 350 0.37 -14.31 25.58
CA ALA A 350 -1.03 -14.70 25.66
C ALA A 350 -1.22 -15.77 26.76
N ILE A 351 -2.46 -15.91 27.24
CA ILE A 351 -2.85 -17.01 28.13
C ILE A 351 -2.60 -18.32 27.38
N GLY A 352 -1.68 -19.14 27.90
CA GLY A 352 -1.27 -20.41 27.30
C GLY A 352 -1.62 -21.63 28.17
N SER A 353 -2.22 -21.43 29.35
CA SER A 353 -2.63 -22.56 30.20
C SER A 353 -3.87 -22.29 31.06
N VAL A 354 -4.54 -23.36 31.48
CA VAL A 354 -5.68 -23.37 32.40
C VAL A 354 -5.31 -22.64 33.69
N GLY A 355 -4.10 -22.88 34.21
CA GLY A 355 -3.60 -22.22 35.42
C GLY A 355 -3.55 -20.70 35.28
N GLN A 356 -3.05 -20.19 34.15
CA GLN A 356 -3.02 -18.75 33.88
C GLN A 356 -4.44 -18.18 33.74
N LEU A 357 -5.34 -18.89 33.07
CA LEU A 357 -6.75 -18.50 32.95
C LEU A 357 -7.45 -18.46 34.32
N GLY A 358 -7.22 -19.49 35.15
CA GLY A 358 -7.75 -19.58 36.51
C GLY A 358 -7.28 -18.41 37.39
N VAL A 359 -6.00 -18.06 37.33
CA VAL A 359 -5.45 -16.88 38.03
C VAL A 359 -6.14 -15.59 37.57
N LEU A 360 -6.38 -15.42 36.27
CA LEU A 360 -7.07 -14.24 35.74
C LEU A 360 -8.54 -14.16 36.18
N ILE A 361 -9.25 -15.30 36.21
CA ILE A 361 -10.65 -15.37 36.66
C ILE A 361 -10.72 -15.07 38.16
N VAL A 362 -9.89 -15.73 38.99
CA VAL A 362 -9.86 -15.50 40.44
C VAL A 362 -9.45 -14.05 40.75
N GLY A 363 -8.42 -13.53 40.08
CA GLY A 363 -8.00 -12.14 40.20
C GLY A 363 -9.10 -11.15 39.83
N ALA A 364 -9.86 -11.42 38.76
CA ALA A 364 -11.02 -10.62 38.38
C ALA A 364 -12.13 -10.69 39.43
N LEU A 365 -12.48 -11.88 39.93
CA LEU A 365 -13.50 -12.07 40.96
C LEU A 365 -13.16 -11.31 42.25
N VAL A 366 -11.92 -11.45 42.75
CA VAL A 366 -11.44 -10.73 43.93
C VAL A 366 -11.49 -9.22 43.69
N SER A 367 -11.05 -8.76 42.52
CA SER A 367 -11.06 -7.34 42.17
C SER A 367 -12.46 -6.76 42.08
N ILE A 368 -13.38 -7.46 41.43
CA ILE A 368 -14.79 -7.08 41.28
C ILE A 368 -15.48 -7.08 42.65
N ALA A 369 -15.26 -8.09 43.49
CA ALA A 369 -15.79 -8.15 44.85
C ALA A 369 -15.30 -6.97 45.71
N GLY A 370 -14.02 -6.62 45.60
CA GLY A 370 -13.45 -5.42 46.22
C GLY A 370 -14.13 -4.14 45.72
N LEU A 371 -14.32 -4.00 44.40
CA LEU A 371 -14.97 -2.83 43.78
C LEU A 371 -16.45 -2.70 44.14
N LEU A 372 -17.18 -3.80 44.32
CA LEU A 372 -18.59 -3.79 44.76
C LEU A 372 -18.76 -3.22 46.17
N ARG A 373 -17.75 -3.38 47.03
CA ARG A 373 -17.73 -2.79 48.38
C ARG A 373 -17.52 -1.28 48.36
N ILE A 374 -17.09 -0.69 47.24
CA ILE A 374 -16.78 0.73 47.10
C ILE A 374 -17.96 1.46 46.42
N PRO A 375 -18.78 2.25 47.14
CA PRO A 375 -20.02 2.82 46.59
C PRO A 375 -19.85 3.60 45.28
N ARG A 376 -18.76 4.37 45.16
CA ARG A 376 -18.43 5.18 43.97
C ARG A 376 -17.97 4.34 42.76
N ARG A 377 -17.61 3.07 42.94
CA ARG A 377 -17.10 2.17 41.89
C ARG A 377 -18.09 1.04 41.55
N ARG A 378 -19.20 0.90 42.28
CA ARG A 378 -20.21 -0.16 42.07
C ARG A 378 -20.69 -0.28 40.63
N GLY A 379 -20.98 0.82 39.94
CA GLY A 379 -21.42 0.77 38.55
C GLY A 379 -20.38 0.17 37.60
N ILE A 380 -19.10 0.48 37.81
CA ILE A 380 -17.99 -0.14 37.07
C ILE A 380 -17.87 -1.61 37.43
N ALA A 381 -17.96 -1.95 38.72
CA ALA A 381 -17.88 -3.32 39.20
C ALA A 381 -18.98 -4.22 38.60
N LEU A 382 -20.22 -3.72 38.49
CA LEU A 382 -21.34 -4.44 37.88
C LEU A 382 -21.13 -4.69 36.39
N VAL A 383 -20.58 -3.71 35.66
CA VAL A 383 -20.24 -3.89 34.24
C VAL A 383 -19.15 -4.95 34.07
N LEU A 384 -18.11 -4.92 34.91
CA LEU A 384 -17.04 -5.91 34.89
C LEU A 384 -17.55 -7.30 35.30
N ALA A 385 -18.45 -7.38 36.28
CA ALA A 385 -19.13 -8.62 36.67
C ALA A 385 -19.94 -9.20 35.51
N GLY A 386 -20.76 -8.37 34.85
CA GLY A 386 -21.51 -8.79 33.66
C GLY A 386 -20.59 -9.25 32.53
N GLY A 387 -19.47 -8.56 32.29
CA GLY A 387 -18.45 -8.97 31.33
C GLY A 387 -17.80 -10.31 31.66
N LEU A 388 -17.49 -10.56 32.93
CA LEU A 388 -16.95 -11.84 33.41
C LEU A 388 -17.97 -12.98 33.27
N THR A 389 -19.23 -12.77 33.67
CA THR A 389 -20.29 -13.77 33.53
C THR A 389 -20.57 -14.08 32.06
N ALA A 390 -20.60 -13.06 31.20
CA ALA A 390 -20.75 -13.24 29.76
C ALA A 390 -19.60 -14.05 29.16
N PHE A 391 -18.35 -13.79 29.59
CA PHE A 391 -17.19 -14.58 29.19
C PHE A 391 -17.33 -16.06 29.59
N LEU A 392 -17.67 -16.34 30.86
CA LEU A 392 -17.76 -17.72 31.37
C LEU A 392 -18.84 -18.51 30.62
N ALA A 393 -20.00 -17.91 30.39
CA ALA A 393 -21.08 -18.56 29.66
C ALA A 393 -20.72 -18.79 28.18
N GLU A 394 -20.12 -17.80 27.52
CA GLU A 394 -19.72 -17.94 26.13
C GLU A 394 -18.55 -18.91 25.95
N MET A 395 -17.62 -18.97 26.90
CA MET A 395 -16.54 -19.96 26.92
C MET A 395 -17.12 -21.38 27.06
N TYR A 396 -18.00 -21.59 28.04
CA TYR A 396 -18.65 -22.89 28.24
C TYR A 396 -19.40 -23.33 26.98
N VAL A 397 -20.26 -22.45 26.45
CA VAL A 397 -21.07 -22.83 25.30
C VAL A 397 -20.23 -22.95 24.05
N SER A 398 -19.29 -22.05 23.75
CA SER A 398 -18.46 -22.14 22.54
C SER A 398 -17.57 -23.39 22.54
N ALA A 399 -17.06 -23.77 23.72
CA ALA A 399 -16.25 -24.97 23.86
C ALA A 399 -17.07 -26.26 23.77
N ALA A 400 -18.34 -26.22 24.15
CA ALA A 400 -19.26 -27.34 24.02
C ALA A 400 -19.95 -27.40 22.65
N SER A 401 -20.23 -26.26 22.02
CA SER A 401 -21.15 -26.11 20.88
C SER A 401 -20.59 -26.56 19.55
N ASP A 402 -19.28 -26.63 19.40
CA ASP A 402 -18.62 -27.20 18.22
C ASP A 402 -17.48 -28.13 18.66
N ALA A 403 -17.14 -29.08 17.81
CA ALA A 403 -15.98 -29.96 17.99
C ALA A 403 -14.82 -29.61 17.06
N VAL A 404 -15.03 -28.68 16.12
CA VAL A 404 -14.06 -28.26 15.12
C VAL A 404 -13.78 -26.76 15.31
N GLU A 405 -12.52 -26.36 15.11
CA GLU A 405 -12.06 -24.96 15.22
C GLU A 405 -12.45 -24.24 16.54
N VAL A 406 -12.63 -24.98 17.64
CA VAL A 406 -13.09 -24.42 18.93
C VAL A 406 -12.22 -23.26 19.41
N GLN A 407 -10.91 -23.37 19.22
CA GLN A 407 -9.93 -22.31 19.50
C GLN A 407 -10.30 -20.97 18.82
N ARG A 408 -10.79 -21.00 17.56
CA ARG A 408 -11.19 -19.82 16.78
C ARG A 408 -12.48 -19.20 17.33
N HIS A 409 -13.38 -20.00 17.88
CA HIS A 409 -14.57 -19.48 18.56
C HIS A 409 -14.21 -18.80 19.90
N LEU A 410 -13.21 -19.31 20.62
CA LEU A 410 -12.80 -18.80 21.93
C LEU A 410 -11.91 -17.54 21.89
N ILE A 411 -11.36 -17.16 20.74
CA ILE A 411 -10.41 -16.03 20.67
C ILE A 411 -11.01 -14.69 21.16
N GLY A 412 -12.26 -14.40 20.79
CA GLY A 412 -12.97 -13.19 21.20
C GLY A 412 -13.28 -13.15 22.70
N PRO A 413 -13.86 -14.21 23.30
CA PRO A 413 -13.97 -14.37 24.75
C PRO A 413 -12.64 -14.19 25.49
N ILE A 414 -11.57 -14.86 25.04
CA ILE A 414 -10.23 -14.78 25.66
C ILE A 414 -9.70 -13.35 25.67
N PHE A 415 -9.83 -12.61 24.56
CA PHE A 415 -9.41 -11.21 24.52
C PHE A 415 -10.16 -10.35 25.55
N ARG A 416 -11.49 -10.53 25.63
CA ARG A 416 -12.34 -9.77 26.55
C ARG A 416 -12.00 -10.04 28.01
N ILE A 417 -11.78 -11.29 28.41
CA ILE A 417 -11.47 -11.60 29.82
C ILE A 417 -10.15 -10.96 30.23
N ILE A 418 -9.12 -10.97 29.37
CA ILE A 418 -7.85 -10.30 29.67
C ILE A 418 -8.09 -8.80 29.92
N VAL A 419 -8.83 -8.14 29.02
CA VAL A 419 -9.15 -6.70 29.14
C VAL A 419 -9.96 -6.41 30.40
N VAL A 420 -11.00 -7.20 30.68
CA VAL A 420 -11.86 -7.06 31.88
C VAL A 420 -11.05 -7.26 33.15
N SER A 421 -10.22 -8.30 33.22
CA SER A 421 -9.37 -8.60 34.38
C SER A 421 -8.34 -7.50 34.63
N LEU A 422 -7.66 -7.01 33.58
CA LEU A 422 -6.71 -5.90 33.70
C LEU A 422 -7.40 -4.64 34.26
N ILE A 423 -8.55 -4.26 33.70
CA ILE A 423 -9.28 -3.07 34.16
C ILE A 423 -9.77 -3.26 35.59
N ALA A 424 -10.30 -4.44 35.94
CA ALA A 424 -10.78 -4.74 37.29
C ALA A 424 -9.66 -4.63 38.33
N PHE A 425 -8.54 -5.32 38.08
CA PHE A 425 -7.38 -5.34 38.98
C PHE A 425 -6.82 -3.93 39.20
N PHE A 426 -6.52 -3.21 38.11
CA PHE A 426 -5.93 -1.88 38.21
C PHE A 426 -6.92 -0.86 38.80
N CYS A 427 -8.24 -1.00 38.59
CA CYS A 427 -9.24 -0.17 39.27
C CYS A 427 -9.27 -0.40 40.79
N LEU A 428 -9.09 -1.64 41.25
CA LEU A 428 -9.00 -1.93 42.67
C LEU A 428 -7.70 -1.35 43.25
N VAL A 429 -6.55 -1.55 42.60
CA VAL A 429 -5.25 -0.99 43.02
C VAL A 429 -5.28 0.54 43.05
N ASP A 430 -5.88 1.19 42.04
CA ASP A 430 -6.08 2.65 42.01
C ASP A 430 -6.82 3.16 43.25
N HIS A 431 -7.80 2.40 43.73
CA HIS A 431 -8.52 2.73 44.94
C HIS A 431 -7.69 2.50 46.21
N LEU A 432 -7.02 1.34 46.32
CA LEU A 432 -6.21 0.99 47.49
C LEU A 432 -5.04 1.96 47.72
N LEU A 433 -4.43 2.46 46.64
CA LEU A 433 -3.33 3.44 46.73
C LEU A 433 -3.80 4.86 47.08
N HIS A 434 -5.11 5.14 47.03
CA HIS A 434 -5.67 6.47 47.34
C HIS A 434 -6.58 6.39 48.58
N SER A 435 -5.95 6.23 49.75
CA SER A 435 -6.55 6.55 51.06
C SER A 435 -6.84 8.08 51.16
N PRO A 436 -7.79 8.56 51.99
CA PRO A 436 -8.37 9.92 51.90
C PRO A 436 -7.44 11.12 52.18
N SER A 437 -6.15 10.93 52.40
CA SER A 437 -5.22 11.96 52.87
C SER A 437 -4.16 12.28 51.80
N ASP A 438 -4.52 13.08 50.80
CA ASP A 438 -3.74 14.25 50.34
C ASP A 438 -4.20 14.75 48.96
N PRO A 439 -4.77 15.97 48.85
CA PRO A 439 -5.18 16.55 47.57
C PRO A 439 -4.05 17.16 46.72
N GLU A 440 -2.81 17.27 47.22
CA GLU A 440 -1.83 18.22 46.63
C GLU A 440 -0.77 17.65 45.67
N ALA A 441 -0.67 16.33 45.49
CA ALA A 441 0.47 15.75 44.76
C ALA A 441 0.33 15.61 43.22
N SER A 442 -0.50 16.40 42.52
CA SER A 442 -0.74 16.20 41.07
C SER A 442 -0.68 17.46 40.19
N SER A 443 0.41 18.24 40.26
CA SER A 443 0.60 19.37 39.32
C SER A 443 2.00 19.58 38.72
N LYS A 444 2.99 18.70 38.97
CA LYS A 444 4.35 18.88 38.43
C LYS A 444 4.72 17.88 37.33
N PHE A 445 3.95 17.76 36.26
CA PHE A 445 4.49 17.21 35.00
C PHE A 445 3.75 17.77 33.78
N ALA A 446 4.28 18.86 33.23
CA ALA A 446 3.98 19.28 31.87
C ALA A 446 5.12 20.15 31.31
N ARG A 447 6.09 19.51 30.65
CA ARG A 447 6.82 20.09 29.50
C ARG A 447 7.65 19.00 28.77
N PRO A 448 7.06 18.35 27.75
CA PRO A 448 7.87 17.90 26.62
C PRO A 448 7.37 18.49 25.30
N SER A 449 7.18 19.82 25.20
CA SER A 449 6.77 20.46 23.93
C SER A 449 7.89 20.42 22.87
N ARG A 450 9.16 20.55 23.27
CA ARG A 450 10.29 20.48 22.35
C ARG A 450 10.54 19.06 21.81
N VAL A 451 10.42 18.05 22.66
CA VAL A 451 10.70 16.66 22.28
C VAL A 451 9.73 16.14 21.22
N LEU A 452 8.43 16.48 21.32
CA LEU A 452 7.45 16.03 20.33
C LEU A 452 7.55 16.79 18.99
N SER A 453 7.86 18.09 18.99
CA SER A 453 8.14 18.81 17.75
C SER A 453 9.42 18.29 17.07
N ILE A 454 10.41 17.88 17.88
CA ILE A 454 11.62 17.22 17.39
C ILE A 454 11.24 15.86 16.77
N TYR A 455 10.47 15.01 17.44
CA TYR A 455 10.04 13.72 16.87
C TYR A 455 9.19 13.90 15.60
N ALA A 456 8.21 14.81 15.58
CA ALA A 456 7.40 15.07 14.39
C ALA A 456 8.24 15.63 13.23
N GLY A 457 9.21 16.51 13.52
CA GLY A 457 10.19 16.98 12.56
C GLY A 457 11.02 15.84 12.00
N TRP A 458 11.56 14.96 12.86
CA TRP A 458 12.31 13.78 12.44
C TRP A 458 11.46 12.79 11.65
N THR A 459 10.21 12.55 12.03
CA THR A 459 9.30 11.68 11.26
C THR A 459 9.04 12.25 9.87
N ALA A 460 8.85 13.58 9.75
CA ALA A 460 8.69 14.22 8.45
C ALA A 460 9.97 14.13 7.60
N VAL A 461 11.14 14.36 8.20
CA VAL A 461 12.44 14.21 7.53
C VAL A 461 12.64 12.76 7.06
N ILE A 462 12.39 11.78 7.92
CA ILE A 462 12.49 10.35 7.59
C ILE A 462 11.51 9.99 6.47
N ALA A 463 10.28 10.49 6.50
CA ALA A 463 9.30 10.23 5.44
C ALA A 463 9.71 10.85 4.10
N VAL A 464 10.22 12.09 4.11
CA VAL A 464 10.73 12.76 2.91
C VAL A 464 11.96 12.02 2.35
N LEU A 465 12.90 11.61 3.21
CA LEU A 465 14.06 10.81 2.81
C LEU A 465 13.64 9.46 2.23
N ALA A 466 12.74 8.74 2.89
CA ALA A 466 12.19 7.50 2.38
C ALA A 466 11.52 7.69 1.01
N GLY A 467 10.69 8.73 0.87
CA GLY A 467 10.08 9.05 -0.41
C GLY A 467 11.08 9.42 -1.49
N TRP A 468 12.18 10.09 -1.13
CA TRP A 468 13.25 10.43 -2.07
C TRP A 468 13.94 9.16 -2.61
N PHE A 469 14.26 8.19 -1.76
CA PHE A 469 14.82 6.90 -2.17
C PHE A 469 13.85 6.03 -2.98
N ALA A 470 12.56 6.10 -2.66
CA ALA A 470 11.53 5.40 -3.43
C ALA A 470 11.29 6.05 -4.79
N THR A 471 11.33 7.38 -4.83
CA THR A 471 11.15 8.18 -6.04
C THR A 471 12.34 8.02 -6.99
N GLU A 472 13.56 7.82 -6.50
CA GLU A 472 14.74 7.57 -7.36
C GLU A 472 14.48 6.45 -8.36
N TYR A 473 14.03 5.28 -7.91
CA TYR A 473 13.75 4.15 -8.79
C TYR A 473 12.56 4.42 -9.70
N ARG A 474 11.50 4.99 -9.14
CA ARG A 474 10.26 5.24 -9.87
C ARG A 474 10.39 6.34 -10.92
N SER A 475 11.28 7.30 -10.71
CA SER A 475 11.52 8.40 -11.64
C SER A 475 12.11 7.94 -12.98
N GLN A 476 12.59 6.69 -13.05
CA GLN A 476 13.17 6.07 -14.24
C GLN A 476 12.10 5.47 -15.16
N ASP A 477 11.02 6.20 -15.40
CA ASP A 477 9.95 5.77 -16.32
C ASP A 477 10.35 6.00 -17.80
N PHE A 478 9.51 5.60 -18.76
CA PHE A 478 9.77 5.61 -20.21
C PHE A 478 10.25 6.98 -20.73
N ASP A 479 9.44 8.04 -20.59
CA ASP A 479 9.76 9.38 -21.07
C ASP A 479 10.97 10.01 -20.34
N PRO A 480 11.10 9.94 -19.00
CA PRO A 480 12.30 10.37 -18.29
C PRO A 480 13.58 9.69 -18.81
N GLN A 481 13.52 8.39 -19.08
CA GLN A 481 14.66 7.66 -19.64
C GLN A 481 14.97 8.10 -21.07
N PHE A 482 13.96 8.33 -21.89
CA PHE A 482 14.14 8.93 -23.22
C PHE A 482 14.81 10.32 -23.11
N ALA A 483 14.31 11.19 -22.22
CA ALA A 483 14.90 12.49 -21.97
C ALA A 483 16.37 12.36 -21.54
N ARG A 484 16.69 11.42 -20.64
CA ARG A 484 18.08 11.13 -20.26
C ARG A 484 18.92 10.68 -21.47
N THR A 485 18.45 9.77 -22.32
CA THR A 485 19.21 9.32 -23.49
C THR A 485 19.54 10.46 -24.46
N LEU A 486 18.59 11.38 -24.67
CA LEU A 486 18.83 12.64 -25.40
C LEU A 486 19.94 13.47 -24.74
N ILE A 487 19.88 13.65 -23.41
CA ILE A 487 20.86 14.45 -22.67
C ILE A 487 22.25 13.82 -22.73
N GLU A 488 22.37 12.50 -22.61
CA GLU A 488 23.65 11.81 -22.77
C GLU A 488 24.20 12.03 -24.19
N ARG A 489 23.35 11.96 -25.22
CA ARG A 489 23.77 12.20 -26.61
C ARG A 489 24.26 13.63 -26.84
N VAL A 490 23.54 14.62 -26.33
CA VAL A 490 23.97 16.04 -26.40
C VAL A 490 25.28 16.26 -25.65
N ALA A 491 25.45 15.62 -24.50
CA ALA A 491 26.69 15.74 -23.72
C ALA A 491 27.90 15.13 -24.43
N THR A 492 27.71 14.03 -25.16
CA THR A 492 28.79 13.31 -25.85
C THR A 492 29.13 13.94 -27.20
N PHE A 493 28.13 14.32 -28.01
CA PHE A 493 28.34 14.74 -29.40
C PHE A 493 28.13 16.24 -29.64
N GLY A 494 27.74 17.00 -28.62
CA GLY A 494 27.48 18.44 -28.73
C GLY A 494 26.21 18.76 -29.54
N GLY A 495 26.05 20.03 -29.93
CA GLY A 495 24.88 20.50 -30.68
C GLY A 495 23.68 20.85 -29.79
N THR A 496 22.49 20.88 -30.39
CA THR A 496 21.22 21.24 -29.73
C THR A 496 20.35 20.02 -29.42
N TYR A 497 19.30 20.17 -28.61
CA TYR A 497 18.42 19.05 -28.26
C TYR A 497 17.78 18.40 -29.49
N TYR A 498 17.32 19.20 -30.47
CA TYR A 498 16.60 18.66 -31.65
C TYR A 498 17.53 18.16 -32.76
N GLN A 499 18.82 18.52 -32.71
CA GLN A 499 19.84 17.87 -33.54
C GLN A 499 20.21 16.48 -33.00
N ASN A 500 19.92 16.21 -31.72
CA ASN A 500 20.29 14.98 -31.05
C ASN A 500 19.11 14.06 -30.72
N ALA A 501 17.86 14.52 -30.82
CA ALA A 501 16.72 13.60 -30.86
C ALA A 501 15.51 14.15 -31.60
N ILE A 502 14.64 13.23 -32.05
CA ILE A 502 13.27 13.58 -32.45
C ILE A 502 12.45 13.81 -31.20
N HIS A 503 12.19 15.08 -30.90
CA HIS A 503 11.50 15.50 -29.68
C HIS A 503 10.34 16.43 -30.00
N ASN A 504 9.16 16.15 -29.45
CA ASN A 504 7.90 16.83 -29.77
C ASN A 504 7.41 17.78 -28.67
N LYS A 505 8.23 18.05 -27.66
CA LYS A 505 7.94 18.95 -26.55
C LYS A 505 8.96 20.09 -26.59
N GLY A 506 8.66 21.22 -25.93
CA GLY A 506 9.60 22.36 -25.89
C GLY A 506 10.85 22.07 -25.05
N PRO A 507 11.91 22.89 -25.17
CA PRO A 507 13.23 22.60 -24.62
C PRO A 507 13.33 22.71 -23.10
N LEU A 508 12.28 23.15 -22.40
CA LEU A 508 12.27 23.21 -20.94
C LEU A 508 12.43 21.82 -20.30
N GLU A 509 11.77 20.79 -20.82
CA GLU A 509 11.90 19.42 -20.31
C GLU A 509 13.36 18.94 -20.42
N PRO A 510 13.99 18.91 -21.61
CA PRO A 510 15.39 18.49 -21.70
C PRO A 510 16.34 19.42 -20.95
N PHE A 511 16.07 20.72 -20.84
CA PHE A 511 16.87 21.62 -20.02
C PHE A 511 16.87 21.21 -18.53
N ILE A 512 15.71 20.88 -17.97
CA ILE A 512 15.61 20.41 -16.58
C ILE A 512 16.40 19.11 -16.40
N TYR A 513 16.26 18.14 -17.30
CA TYR A 513 17.05 16.90 -17.24
C TYR A 513 18.56 17.17 -17.41
N ALA A 514 18.96 18.05 -18.33
CA ALA A 514 20.35 18.43 -18.54
C ALA A 514 20.96 19.06 -17.29
N SER A 515 20.20 19.91 -16.58
CA SER A 515 20.67 20.58 -15.37
C SER A 515 21.05 19.61 -14.25
N ALA A 516 20.46 18.41 -14.20
CA ALA A 516 20.82 17.40 -13.21
C ALA A 516 22.30 16.98 -13.33
N LYS A 517 22.86 16.97 -14.55
CA LYS A 517 24.28 16.63 -14.78
C LYS A 517 25.24 17.67 -14.20
N TRP A 518 24.81 18.90 -13.94
CA TRP A 518 25.70 19.94 -13.42
C TRP A 518 26.21 19.67 -12.00
N PHE A 519 25.52 18.81 -11.24
CA PHE A 519 25.85 18.51 -9.85
C PHE A 519 25.72 17.02 -9.49
N THR A 520 25.62 16.13 -10.49
CA THR A 520 25.58 14.68 -10.28
C THR A 520 26.51 13.93 -11.21
N SER A 521 26.79 12.68 -10.84
CA SER A 521 27.41 11.66 -11.68
C SER A 521 26.35 10.79 -12.36
N TYR A 522 26.78 9.92 -13.28
CA TYR A 522 25.89 8.94 -13.92
C TYR A 522 25.09 8.11 -12.90
N ASP A 523 25.72 7.75 -11.77
CA ASP A 523 25.15 6.91 -10.71
C ASP A 523 24.22 7.66 -9.75
N SER A 524 24.36 9.00 -9.64
CA SER A 524 23.54 9.84 -8.76
C SER A 524 22.47 10.66 -9.51
N TYR A 525 22.46 10.58 -10.85
CA TYR A 525 21.55 11.35 -11.72
C TYR A 525 20.08 11.23 -11.32
N TRP A 526 19.58 10.02 -11.08
CA TRP A 526 18.18 9.80 -10.73
C TRP A 526 17.79 10.34 -9.35
N PHE A 527 18.75 10.48 -8.43
CA PHE A 527 18.52 11.17 -7.17
C PHE A 527 18.33 12.68 -7.36
N ALA A 528 18.99 13.30 -8.35
CA ALA A 528 18.70 14.69 -8.72
C ALA A 528 17.30 14.83 -9.33
N ILE A 529 16.88 13.92 -10.22
CA ILE A 529 15.52 13.92 -10.77
C ILE A 529 14.49 13.72 -9.64
N ALA A 530 14.73 12.79 -8.71
CA ALA A 530 13.88 12.62 -7.53
C ALA A 530 13.79 13.90 -6.66
N THR A 531 14.87 14.68 -6.59
CA THR A 531 14.89 15.99 -5.91
C THR A 531 14.03 17.01 -6.64
N TYR A 532 14.08 17.05 -7.98
CA TYR A 532 13.22 17.94 -8.77
C TYR A 532 11.74 17.59 -8.62
N ILE A 533 11.41 16.30 -8.55
CA ILE A 533 10.06 15.83 -8.27
C ILE A 533 9.62 16.28 -6.87
N LEU A 534 10.48 16.15 -5.86
CA LEU A 534 10.21 16.62 -4.50
C LEU A 534 9.97 18.14 -4.47
N ILE A 535 10.77 18.92 -5.21
CA ILE A 535 10.58 20.38 -5.34
C ILE A 535 9.22 20.68 -5.97
N ALA A 536 8.86 20.00 -7.06
CA ALA A 536 7.55 20.16 -7.70
C ALA A 536 6.41 19.83 -6.73
N CYS A 537 6.51 18.72 -6.00
CA CYS A 537 5.53 18.34 -4.99
C CYS A 537 5.44 19.39 -3.88
N PHE A 538 6.57 19.94 -3.43
CA PHE A 538 6.61 20.99 -2.41
C PHE A 538 5.90 22.27 -2.90
N VAL A 539 6.10 22.66 -4.16
CA VAL A 539 5.36 23.77 -4.78
C VAL A 539 3.86 23.51 -4.73
N LEU A 540 3.41 22.33 -5.15
CA LEU A 540 1.98 21.96 -5.09
C LEU A 540 1.44 22.00 -3.66
N THR A 541 2.21 21.52 -2.70
CA THR A 541 1.89 21.56 -1.27
C THR A 541 1.76 23.00 -0.74
N VAL A 542 2.66 23.90 -1.13
CA VAL A 542 2.58 25.31 -0.75
C VAL A 542 1.32 25.94 -1.34
N VAL A 543 1.02 25.70 -2.62
CA VAL A 543 -0.20 26.22 -3.27
C VAL A 543 -1.46 25.68 -2.59
N ALA A 544 -1.50 24.39 -2.29
CA ALA A 544 -2.60 23.78 -1.53
C ALA A 544 -2.77 24.42 -0.15
N SER A 545 -1.67 24.76 0.52
CA SER A 545 -1.71 25.43 1.82
C SER A 545 -2.31 26.85 1.73
N VAL A 546 -2.00 27.58 0.65
CA VAL A 546 -2.56 28.91 0.38
C VAL A 546 -4.06 28.79 0.11
N ILE A 547 -4.47 27.84 -0.73
CA ILE A 547 -5.89 27.57 -1.01
C ILE A 547 -6.63 27.21 0.28
N ALA A 548 -6.11 26.28 1.09
CA ALA A 548 -6.74 25.88 2.34
C ALA A 548 -6.99 27.08 3.28
N ARG A 549 -5.99 27.97 3.42
CA ARG A 549 -6.11 29.19 4.24
C ARG A 549 -7.15 30.16 3.68
N LEU A 550 -7.19 30.36 2.35
CA LEU A 550 -8.18 31.21 1.70
C LEU A 550 -9.62 30.70 1.88
N PHE A 551 -9.80 29.39 2.04
CA PHE A 551 -11.09 28.75 2.37
C PHE A 551 -11.32 28.60 3.88
N GLY A 552 -10.56 29.29 4.73
CA GLY A 552 -10.82 29.38 6.17
C GLY A 552 -10.35 28.17 7.00
N ALA A 553 -9.46 27.34 6.48
CA ALA A 553 -8.89 26.22 7.23
C ALA A 553 -8.07 26.71 8.44
N SER A 554 -8.13 25.95 9.54
CA SER A 554 -7.19 26.14 10.66
C SER A 554 -5.77 25.70 10.26
N SER A 555 -4.74 26.17 10.96
CA SER A 555 -3.34 25.78 10.66
C SER A 555 -3.15 24.27 10.62
N LEU A 556 -3.82 23.51 11.49
CA LEU A 556 -3.73 22.06 11.53
C LEU A 556 -4.37 21.39 10.31
N VAL A 557 -5.53 21.90 9.86
CA VAL A 557 -6.19 21.41 8.64
C VAL A 557 -5.36 21.80 7.42
N THR A 558 -4.78 23.00 7.39
CA THR A 558 -3.83 23.41 6.36
C THR A 558 -2.64 22.45 6.29
N TRP A 559 -2.01 22.10 7.43
CA TRP A 559 -0.91 21.13 7.48
C TRP A 559 -1.32 19.75 7.00
N ALA A 560 -2.51 19.27 7.39
CA ALA A 560 -3.03 18.01 6.89
C ALA A 560 -3.22 18.05 5.39
N CYS A 561 -4.02 18.99 4.85
CA CYS A 561 -4.22 19.19 3.40
C CYS A 561 -2.90 19.26 2.63
N SER A 562 -1.92 19.99 3.17
CA SER A 562 -0.57 20.12 2.61
C SER A 562 0.15 18.77 2.56
N GLY A 563 0.12 18.02 3.66
CA GLY A 563 0.62 16.65 3.74
C GLY A 563 -0.12 15.69 2.80
N LEU A 564 -1.43 15.88 2.58
CA LEU A 564 -2.21 15.05 1.65
C LEU A 564 -1.74 15.25 0.21
N VAL A 565 -1.56 16.51 -0.21
CA VAL A 565 -1.08 16.83 -1.55
C VAL A 565 0.35 16.33 -1.75
N LEU A 566 1.23 16.53 -0.76
CA LEU A 566 2.58 15.97 -0.80
C LEU A 566 2.53 14.45 -0.95
N ALA A 567 1.75 13.78 -0.12
CA ALA A 567 1.71 12.34 -0.11
C ALA A 567 1.14 11.74 -1.40
N HIS A 568 0.13 12.37 -1.97
CA HIS A 568 -0.46 11.94 -3.24
C HIS A 568 0.54 12.03 -4.40
N PHE A 569 1.17 13.19 -4.61
CA PHE A 569 2.07 13.38 -5.74
C PHE A 569 3.45 12.72 -5.55
N PHE A 570 3.85 12.47 -4.29
CA PHE A 570 5.17 11.93 -3.99
C PHE A 570 5.20 10.43 -3.64
N PHE A 571 4.13 9.87 -3.07
CA PHE A 571 4.09 8.45 -2.69
C PHE A 571 3.02 7.63 -3.43
N SER A 572 2.00 8.26 -4.05
CA SER A 572 0.88 7.48 -4.60
C SER A 572 1.30 6.56 -5.73
N SER A 573 0.60 5.44 -5.93
CA SER A 573 0.83 4.52 -7.05
C SER A 573 0.39 5.07 -8.42
N SER A 574 -0.12 6.29 -8.53
CA SER A 574 -0.53 6.89 -9.81
C SER A 574 0.66 7.10 -10.74
N ASP A 575 0.55 6.80 -12.03
CA ASP A 575 1.70 6.83 -12.96
C ASP A 575 2.33 8.22 -13.13
N TYR A 576 1.58 9.29 -12.86
CA TYR A 576 2.13 10.65 -12.82
C TYR A 576 2.83 11.02 -11.49
N ALA A 577 2.66 10.25 -10.43
CA ALA A 577 3.27 10.51 -9.13
C ALA A 577 4.69 9.95 -9.10
N SER A 578 5.59 10.63 -8.39
CA SER A 578 7.01 10.26 -8.30
C SER A 578 7.75 10.23 -9.67
N VAL A 579 7.25 10.92 -10.70
CA VAL A 579 7.84 11.01 -12.04
C VAL A 579 7.78 12.46 -12.56
N LEU A 580 8.73 12.85 -13.42
CA LEU A 580 8.86 14.20 -13.96
C LEU A 580 8.64 14.27 -15.48
N TYR A 581 7.40 14.03 -15.92
CA TYR A 581 7.02 14.25 -17.32
C TYR A 581 6.90 15.75 -17.63
N SER A 582 6.95 16.13 -18.92
CA SER A 582 6.65 17.50 -19.35
C SER A 582 5.33 18.05 -18.80
N ARG A 583 4.27 17.24 -18.71
CA ARG A 583 2.99 17.68 -18.11
C ARG A 583 3.08 17.93 -16.61
N ASN A 584 3.91 17.17 -15.88
CA ASN A 584 4.17 17.43 -14.48
C ASN A 584 4.89 18.77 -14.32
N ILE A 585 5.87 19.05 -15.18
CA ILE A 585 6.61 20.32 -15.19
C ILE A 585 5.66 21.49 -15.50
N THR A 586 4.89 21.43 -16.59
CA THR A 586 4.00 22.53 -16.99
C THR A 586 2.87 22.76 -16.00
N THR A 587 2.28 21.69 -15.46
CA THR A 587 1.22 21.79 -14.44
C THR A 587 1.78 22.35 -13.12
N CYS A 588 3.00 21.97 -12.73
CA CYS A 588 3.67 22.56 -11.57
C CYS A 588 3.93 24.06 -11.77
N PHE A 589 4.36 24.48 -12.96
CA PHE A 589 4.60 25.89 -13.28
C PHE A 589 3.30 26.71 -13.26
N LEU A 590 2.22 26.15 -13.81
CA LEU A 590 0.88 26.76 -13.76
C LEU A 590 0.35 26.83 -12.32
N ALA A 591 0.58 25.80 -11.51
CA ALA A 591 0.23 25.80 -10.09
C ALA A 591 1.04 26.85 -9.30
N ALA A 592 2.33 26.99 -9.58
CA ALA A 592 3.18 28.04 -9.00
C ALA A 592 2.66 29.43 -9.39
N ALA A 593 2.27 29.63 -10.64
CA ALA A 593 1.67 30.87 -11.13
C ALA A 593 0.36 31.18 -10.37
N VAL A 594 -0.54 30.21 -10.22
CA VAL A 594 -1.76 30.35 -9.40
C VAL A 594 -1.41 30.69 -7.95
N GLY A 595 -0.46 29.98 -7.33
CA GLY A 595 0.00 30.24 -5.97
C GLY A 595 0.49 31.68 -5.78
N LEU A 596 1.32 32.18 -6.70
CA LEU A 596 1.81 33.56 -6.68
C LEU A 596 0.68 34.58 -6.81
N VAL A 597 -0.30 34.33 -7.69
CA VAL A 597 -1.48 35.20 -7.82
C VAL A 597 -2.29 35.23 -6.52
N LEU A 598 -2.39 34.11 -5.82
CA LEU A 598 -3.14 33.99 -4.57
C LEU A 598 -2.38 34.50 -3.34
N TRP A 599 -1.05 34.64 -3.40
CA TRP A 599 -0.22 35.08 -2.27
C TRP A 599 -0.27 36.60 -2.07
N GLU A 600 -1.07 37.07 -1.11
CA GLU A 600 -1.30 38.52 -0.87
C GLU A 600 -0.01 39.33 -0.62
N GLY A 601 0.91 38.85 0.23
CA GLY A 601 2.13 39.56 0.59
C GLY A 601 3.07 39.94 -0.57
N VAL A 602 3.01 39.26 -1.72
CA VAL A 602 3.83 39.63 -2.89
C VAL A 602 3.25 40.85 -3.62
N TRP A 603 1.95 41.08 -3.48
CA TRP A 603 1.20 42.14 -4.18
C TRP A 603 1.04 43.42 -3.37
N GLU A 604 1.48 43.44 -2.11
CA GLU A 604 1.33 44.60 -1.21
C GLU A 604 2.14 45.82 -1.66
N THR A 605 3.29 45.60 -2.32
CA THR A 605 4.14 46.67 -2.83
C THR A 605 4.12 46.73 -4.35
N GLU A 606 4.21 47.92 -4.93
CA GLU A 606 4.22 48.08 -6.39
C GLU A 606 5.40 47.31 -7.04
N LYS A 607 6.58 47.33 -6.41
CA LYS A 607 7.75 46.57 -6.86
C LYS A 607 7.49 45.05 -6.80
N GLY A 608 6.88 44.57 -5.73
CA GLY A 608 6.49 43.18 -5.56
C GLY A 608 5.48 42.74 -6.63
N ALA A 609 4.42 43.53 -6.84
CA ALA A 609 3.41 43.28 -7.87
C ALA A 609 4.00 43.23 -9.28
N ARG A 610 4.87 44.17 -9.65
CA ARG A 610 5.57 44.16 -10.96
C ARG A 610 6.42 42.89 -11.14
N ARG A 611 7.16 42.48 -10.10
CA ARG A 611 7.95 41.23 -10.13
C ARG A 611 7.06 40.00 -10.26
N ALA A 612 5.97 39.94 -9.49
CA ALA A 612 5.01 38.84 -9.58
C ALA A 612 4.39 38.73 -10.98
N PHE A 613 4.01 39.85 -11.59
CA PHE A 613 3.51 39.86 -12.96
C PHE A 613 4.50 39.26 -13.96
N VAL A 614 5.77 39.68 -13.90
CA VAL A 614 6.82 39.15 -14.78
C VAL A 614 7.00 37.65 -14.55
N VAL A 615 7.08 37.20 -13.30
CA VAL A 615 7.26 35.77 -12.97
C VAL A 615 6.07 34.94 -13.43
N VAL A 616 4.83 35.39 -13.20
CA VAL A 616 3.62 34.69 -13.68
C VAL A 616 3.60 34.64 -15.21
N ALA A 617 3.95 35.73 -15.90
CA ALA A 617 4.03 35.77 -17.36
C ALA A 617 5.06 34.79 -17.93
N LEU A 618 6.23 34.69 -17.29
CA LEU A 618 7.29 33.74 -17.64
C LEU A 618 6.84 32.29 -17.41
N LEU A 619 6.27 31.98 -16.24
CA LEU A 619 5.77 30.62 -15.94
C LEU A 619 4.71 30.18 -16.94
N VAL A 620 3.75 31.06 -17.25
CA VAL A 620 2.71 30.81 -18.25
C VAL A 620 3.32 30.62 -19.65
N GLY A 621 4.23 31.50 -20.06
CA GLY A 621 4.89 31.42 -21.36
C GLY A 621 5.71 30.14 -21.52
N LEU A 622 6.47 29.75 -20.48
CA LEU A 622 7.27 28.51 -20.46
C LEU A 622 6.40 27.26 -20.50
N SER A 623 5.25 27.25 -19.80
CA SER A 623 4.31 26.13 -19.86
C SER A 623 3.76 25.92 -21.27
N VAL A 624 3.33 27.00 -21.95
CA VAL A 624 2.80 26.93 -23.32
C VAL A 624 3.90 26.60 -24.34
N GLN A 625 5.09 27.15 -24.16
CA GLN A 625 6.25 26.81 -25.00
C GLN A 625 6.60 25.32 -24.92
N THR A 626 6.51 24.74 -23.72
CA THR A 626 6.82 23.33 -23.49
C THR A 626 5.74 22.42 -24.05
N LEU A 627 4.47 22.76 -23.81
CA LEU A 627 3.30 22.04 -24.30
C LEU A 627 2.25 23.04 -24.77
N LEU A 628 2.02 23.09 -26.09
CA LEU A 628 1.09 24.05 -26.69
C LEU A 628 -0.34 23.88 -26.14
N THR A 629 -0.74 22.65 -25.80
CA THR A 629 -2.06 22.34 -25.23
C THR A 629 -2.28 22.95 -23.84
N SER A 630 -1.21 23.25 -23.10
CA SER A 630 -1.30 23.96 -21.82
C SER A 630 -1.78 25.43 -21.98
N ALA A 631 -1.93 25.93 -23.21
CA ALA A 631 -2.55 27.23 -23.51
C ALA A 631 -3.95 27.40 -22.92
N LEU A 632 -4.74 26.30 -22.84
CA LEU A 632 -6.09 26.32 -22.26
C LEU A 632 -6.05 26.73 -20.78
N VAL A 633 -5.18 26.09 -20.00
CA VAL A 633 -5.02 26.39 -18.57
C VAL A 633 -4.29 27.71 -18.36
N ALA A 634 -3.29 28.01 -19.17
CA ALA A 634 -2.60 29.30 -19.17
C ALA A 634 -3.58 30.47 -19.29
N PHE A 635 -4.54 30.39 -20.21
CA PHE A 635 -5.59 31.39 -20.37
C PHE A 635 -6.41 31.57 -19.09
N LEU A 636 -6.76 30.48 -18.39
CA LEU A 636 -7.45 30.56 -17.10
C LEU A 636 -6.61 31.25 -16.02
N VAL A 637 -5.30 31.03 -15.98
CA VAL A 637 -4.39 31.75 -15.07
C VAL A 637 -4.39 33.25 -15.37
N VAL A 638 -4.41 33.64 -16.66
CA VAL A 638 -4.52 35.05 -17.05
C VAL A 638 -5.85 35.65 -16.58
N LEU A 639 -6.97 34.94 -16.75
CA LEU A 639 -8.27 35.37 -16.24
C LEU A 639 -8.26 35.51 -14.71
N LEU A 640 -7.59 34.61 -13.99
CA LEU A 640 -7.43 34.71 -12.55
C LEU A 640 -6.66 35.98 -12.15
N VAL A 641 -5.55 36.27 -12.82
CA VAL A 641 -4.77 37.49 -12.59
C VAL A 641 -5.66 38.73 -12.77
N LEU A 642 -6.43 38.79 -13.85
CA LEU A 642 -7.34 39.90 -14.12
C LEU A 642 -8.44 40.01 -13.03
N ALA A 643 -9.04 38.89 -12.65
CA ALA A 643 -10.12 38.86 -11.68
C ALA A 643 -9.68 39.20 -10.24
N MET A 644 -8.49 38.76 -9.83
CA MET A 644 -7.98 38.90 -8.47
C MET A 644 -7.11 40.15 -8.26
N ARG A 645 -6.37 40.57 -9.29
CA ARG A 645 -5.32 41.61 -9.19
C ARG A 645 -5.53 42.81 -10.11
N GLY A 646 -6.58 42.81 -10.93
CA GLY A 646 -6.86 43.91 -11.86
C GLY A 646 -6.92 45.28 -11.18
N HIS A 647 -7.45 45.40 -9.97
CA HIS A 647 -7.60 46.70 -9.32
C HIS A 647 -6.32 47.29 -8.71
N GLN A 648 -5.24 46.52 -8.57
CA GLN A 648 -4.07 46.93 -7.78
C GLN A 648 -3.04 47.74 -8.57
N VAL A 649 -3.11 47.74 -9.91
CA VAL A 649 -2.14 48.45 -10.77
C VAL A 649 -2.81 48.83 -12.09
N PRO A 650 -2.41 49.91 -12.82
CA PRO A 650 -2.97 50.26 -14.13
C PRO A 650 -2.94 49.09 -15.13
N ILE A 651 -4.10 48.44 -15.25
CA ILE A 651 -4.34 47.16 -15.96
C ILE A 651 -3.78 47.16 -17.37
N ARG A 652 -4.00 48.26 -18.11
CA ARG A 652 -3.69 48.30 -19.55
C ARG A 652 -2.20 48.14 -19.84
N ARG A 653 -1.32 48.83 -19.09
CA ARG A 653 0.13 48.79 -19.34
C ARG A 653 0.74 47.45 -18.91
N GLN A 654 0.24 46.89 -17.81
CA GLN A 654 0.76 45.62 -17.28
C GLN A 654 0.21 44.40 -18.01
N PHE A 655 -1.02 44.44 -18.51
CA PHE A 655 -1.54 43.39 -19.36
C PHE A 655 -0.80 43.31 -20.69
N VAL A 656 -0.51 44.46 -21.33
CA VAL A 656 0.36 44.49 -22.52
C VAL A 656 1.73 43.93 -22.18
N SER A 657 2.30 44.30 -21.03
CA SER A 657 3.59 43.74 -20.59
C SER A 657 3.52 42.23 -20.37
N PHE A 658 2.45 41.72 -19.76
CA PHE A 658 2.23 40.30 -19.55
C PHE A 658 2.14 39.55 -20.88
N ALA A 659 1.27 40.01 -21.79
CA ALA A 659 1.08 39.41 -23.11
C ALA A 659 2.38 39.44 -23.93
N MET A 660 3.13 40.55 -23.87
CA MET A 660 4.44 40.66 -24.52
C MET A 660 5.45 39.69 -23.91
N ILE A 661 5.57 39.60 -22.58
CA ILE A 661 6.53 38.70 -21.93
C ILE A 661 6.19 37.24 -22.21
N SER A 662 4.92 36.83 -22.04
CA SER A 662 4.49 35.45 -22.33
C SER A 662 4.66 35.14 -23.82
N GLY A 663 4.28 36.06 -24.72
CA GLY A 663 4.46 35.92 -26.16
C GLY A 663 5.93 35.79 -26.56
N LEU A 664 6.80 36.69 -26.07
CA LEU A 664 8.25 36.63 -26.27
C LEU A 664 8.84 35.33 -25.72
N THR A 665 8.36 34.86 -24.58
CA THR A 665 8.77 33.57 -24.03
C THR A 665 8.41 32.45 -25.00
N ILE A 666 7.17 32.38 -25.50
CA ILE A 666 6.74 31.34 -26.44
C ILE A 666 7.59 31.35 -27.72
N VAL A 667 7.82 32.51 -28.33
CA VAL A 667 8.56 32.62 -29.60
C VAL A 667 10.09 32.56 -29.45
N SER A 668 10.62 32.70 -28.23
CA SER A 668 12.07 32.73 -27.99
C SER A 668 12.79 31.48 -28.50
N VAL A 669 12.17 30.31 -28.39
CA VAL A 669 12.76 29.04 -28.83
C VAL A 669 12.83 28.94 -30.35
N PRO A 670 11.72 29.10 -31.10
CA PRO A 670 11.79 29.18 -32.56
C PRO A 670 12.85 30.17 -33.04
N ILE A 671 12.88 31.40 -32.49
CA ILE A 671 13.86 32.43 -32.85
C ILE A 671 15.29 31.96 -32.58
N TRP A 672 15.54 31.33 -31.42
CA TRP A 672 16.86 30.81 -31.08
C TRP A 672 17.35 29.75 -32.07
N TYR A 673 16.47 28.82 -32.49
CA TYR A 673 16.81 27.80 -33.48
C TYR A 673 16.99 28.37 -34.90
N VAL A 674 16.26 29.45 -35.26
CA VAL A 674 16.52 30.21 -36.50
C VAL A 674 17.91 30.84 -36.46
N VAL A 675 18.25 31.56 -35.40
CA VAL A 675 19.57 32.22 -35.26
C VAL A 675 20.72 31.21 -35.25
N ARG A 676 20.49 30.00 -34.72
CA ARG A 676 21.48 28.91 -34.69
C ARG A 676 21.61 28.14 -36.00
N GLY A 677 20.72 28.35 -36.98
CA GLY A 677 20.74 27.61 -38.24
C GLY A 677 20.26 26.16 -38.12
N SER A 678 19.55 25.80 -37.05
CA SER A 678 19.02 24.44 -36.80
C SER A 678 17.49 24.44 -36.65
N PHE A 679 16.83 25.41 -37.30
CA PHE A 679 15.37 25.56 -37.27
C PHE A 679 14.65 24.36 -37.89
N HIS A 680 15.23 23.76 -38.93
CA HIS A 680 14.62 22.63 -39.63
C HIS A 680 14.49 21.39 -38.74
N GLU A 681 15.56 21.02 -38.01
CA GLU A 681 15.54 19.92 -37.06
C GLU A 681 14.58 20.19 -35.90
N PHE A 682 14.58 21.43 -35.37
CA PHE A 682 13.64 21.87 -34.34
C PHE A 682 12.18 21.75 -34.82
N TRP A 683 11.86 22.32 -35.97
CA TRP A 683 10.50 22.34 -36.50
C TRP A 683 10.00 20.93 -36.85
N SER A 684 10.90 20.09 -37.39
CA SER A 684 10.60 18.70 -37.71
C SER A 684 10.20 17.88 -36.48
N GLY A 685 10.94 18.01 -35.37
CA GLY A 685 10.59 17.36 -34.11
C GLY A 685 9.39 17.99 -33.42
N TRP A 686 9.43 19.30 -33.18
CA TRP A 686 8.47 20.01 -32.33
C TRP A 686 7.09 20.16 -32.97
N TRP A 687 7.03 20.46 -34.28
CA TRP A 687 5.77 20.73 -34.99
C TRP A 687 5.37 19.59 -35.93
N THR A 688 6.25 19.18 -36.85
CA THR A 688 5.90 18.22 -37.90
C THR A 688 5.55 16.84 -37.31
N TYR A 689 6.42 16.31 -36.44
CA TYR A 689 6.16 15.01 -35.79
C TYR A 689 4.96 15.07 -34.83
N ALA A 690 4.77 16.18 -34.11
CA ALA A 690 3.54 16.41 -33.33
C ALA A 690 2.28 16.35 -34.20
N GLY A 691 2.34 16.91 -35.42
CA GLY A 691 1.29 16.82 -36.42
C GLY A 691 1.03 15.38 -36.90
N PHE A 692 2.07 14.57 -37.09
CA PHE A 692 1.91 13.14 -37.42
C PHE A 692 1.11 12.40 -36.35
N MET A 693 1.37 12.69 -35.08
CA MET A 693 0.67 12.08 -33.95
C MET A 693 -0.83 12.40 -33.90
N SER A 694 -1.24 13.58 -34.39
CA SER A 694 -2.67 13.90 -34.52
C SER A 694 -3.30 13.30 -35.77
N LYS A 695 -2.56 13.25 -36.89
CA LYS A 695 -3.07 12.79 -38.19
C LYS A 695 -3.16 11.27 -38.29
N SER A 696 -2.31 10.54 -37.57
CA SER A 696 -2.18 9.08 -37.70
C SER A 696 -3.34 8.25 -37.18
N THR A 697 -4.16 8.83 -36.30
CA THR A 697 -5.28 8.13 -35.69
C THR A 697 -6.52 8.10 -36.59
N ASN A 698 -6.61 8.98 -37.61
CA ASN A 698 -7.76 9.14 -38.50
C ASN A 698 -9.12 9.29 -37.77
N ARG A 699 -9.13 9.69 -36.50
CA ARG A 699 -10.36 9.86 -35.71
C ARG A 699 -10.97 11.24 -35.92
N SER A 700 -12.29 11.31 -36.02
CA SER A 700 -13.00 12.59 -36.01
C SER A 700 -12.93 13.23 -34.62
N PHE A 701 -13.26 14.53 -34.53
CA PHE A 701 -13.33 15.21 -33.23
C PHE A 701 -14.37 14.57 -32.29
N ILE A 702 -15.48 14.08 -32.84
CA ILE A 702 -16.54 13.40 -32.07
C ILE A 702 -16.01 12.08 -31.50
N ASP A 703 -15.32 11.27 -32.32
CA ASP A 703 -14.73 10.00 -31.86
C ASP A 703 -13.69 10.23 -30.75
N GLN A 704 -12.95 11.33 -30.82
CA GLN A 704 -12.00 11.72 -29.77
C GLN A 704 -12.70 12.12 -28.47
N LEU A 705 -13.82 12.86 -28.54
CA LEU A 705 -14.61 13.17 -27.36
C LEU A 705 -15.18 11.89 -26.72
N GLU A 706 -15.66 10.95 -27.53
CA GLU A 706 -16.19 9.68 -27.03
C GLU A 706 -15.08 8.84 -26.38
N LEU A 707 -13.92 8.71 -27.04
CA LEU A 707 -12.77 8.02 -26.48
C LEU A 707 -12.31 8.68 -25.18
N GLY A 708 -12.20 10.01 -25.15
CA GLY A 708 -11.82 10.75 -23.94
C GLY A 708 -12.82 10.59 -22.80
N ARG A 709 -14.13 10.54 -23.09
CA ARG A 709 -15.16 10.20 -22.10
C ARG A 709 -14.96 8.79 -21.56
N HIS A 710 -14.76 7.81 -22.45
CA HIS A 710 -14.54 6.41 -22.07
C HIS A 710 -13.27 6.23 -21.23
N THR A 711 -12.14 6.80 -21.65
CA THR A 711 -10.89 6.76 -20.88
C THR A 711 -11.04 7.43 -19.52
N PHE A 712 -11.70 8.59 -19.44
CA PHE A 712 -11.93 9.27 -18.17
C PHE A 712 -12.80 8.42 -17.23
N TYR A 713 -13.88 7.84 -17.76
CA TYR A 713 -14.71 6.89 -17.02
C TYR A 713 -13.88 5.71 -16.51
N THR A 714 -13.12 5.04 -17.37
CA THR A 714 -12.27 3.90 -16.99
C THR A 714 -11.23 4.28 -15.93
N TYR A 715 -10.60 5.45 -16.06
CA TYR A 715 -9.61 5.95 -15.11
C TYR A 715 -10.19 6.14 -13.70
N TYR A 716 -11.38 6.77 -13.60
CA TYR A 716 -12.05 7.03 -12.32
C TYR A 716 -12.83 5.83 -11.78
N HIS A 717 -13.32 4.94 -12.63
CA HIS A 717 -13.92 3.66 -12.24
C HIS A 717 -12.91 2.78 -11.49
N GLN A 718 -11.66 2.76 -11.96
CA GLN A 718 -10.55 2.08 -11.26
C GLN A 718 -10.13 2.80 -9.96
N ARG A 719 -10.60 4.03 -9.72
CA ARG A 719 -10.20 4.89 -8.59
C ARG A 719 -11.42 5.57 -7.95
N PRO A 720 -12.39 4.80 -7.42
CA PRO A 720 -13.68 5.33 -6.98
C PRO A 720 -13.55 6.39 -5.89
N VAL A 721 -12.53 6.29 -5.02
CA VAL A 721 -12.27 7.31 -3.98
C VAL A 721 -12.00 8.69 -4.57
N LEU A 722 -11.24 8.78 -5.68
CA LEU A 722 -10.96 10.06 -6.35
C LEU A 722 -12.23 10.61 -7.00
N LEU A 723 -13.06 9.74 -7.58
CA LEU A 723 -14.34 10.14 -8.14
C LEU A 723 -15.29 10.68 -7.07
N TRP A 724 -15.41 9.98 -5.93
CA TRP A 724 -16.19 10.45 -4.79
C TRP A 724 -15.66 11.76 -4.24
N ALA A 725 -14.35 11.91 -4.08
CA ALA A 725 -13.73 13.15 -3.62
C ALA A 725 -14.08 14.34 -4.54
N LEU A 726 -14.02 14.14 -5.85
CA LEU A 726 -14.39 15.14 -6.85
C LEU A 726 -15.88 15.48 -6.81
N THR A 727 -16.74 14.46 -6.85
CA THR A 727 -18.21 14.64 -6.80
C THR A 727 -18.62 15.35 -5.52
N CYS A 728 -18.06 14.96 -4.37
CA CYS A 728 -18.26 15.64 -3.09
C CYS A 728 -17.78 17.09 -3.15
N ALA A 729 -16.60 17.36 -3.73
CA ALA A 729 -16.09 18.73 -3.84
C ALA A 729 -17.02 19.63 -4.69
N VAL A 730 -17.50 19.13 -5.83
CA VAL A 730 -18.48 19.83 -6.69
C VAL A 730 -19.78 20.10 -5.93
N ILE A 731 -20.32 19.09 -5.24
CA ILE A 731 -21.54 19.22 -4.42
C ILE A 731 -21.34 20.25 -3.31
N ILE A 732 -20.20 20.23 -2.62
CA ILE A 732 -19.87 21.19 -1.55
C ILE A 732 -19.79 22.61 -2.13
N PHE A 733 -19.11 22.82 -3.26
CA PHE A 733 -19.08 24.13 -3.90
C PHE A 733 -20.47 24.62 -4.28
N PHE A 734 -21.34 23.73 -4.77
CA PHE A 734 -22.72 24.07 -5.11
C PHE A 734 -23.57 24.43 -3.89
N ILE A 735 -23.55 23.59 -2.84
CA ILE A 735 -24.31 23.80 -1.59
C ILE A 735 -23.87 25.10 -0.91
N PHE A 736 -22.56 25.34 -0.82
CA PHE A 736 -22.01 26.48 -0.09
C PHE A 736 -21.82 27.74 -0.97
N ARG A 737 -22.21 27.73 -2.26
CA ARG A 737 -21.96 28.83 -3.22
C ARG A 737 -22.34 30.23 -2.72
N ASN A 738 -23.47 30.33 -2.00
CA ASN A 738 -23.99 31.60 -1.48
C ASN A 738 -23.21 32.07 -0.24
N SER A 739 -22.59 31.15 0.50
CA SER A 739 -21.79 31.45 1.70
C SER A 739 -20.33 31.79 1.39
N LEU A 740 -19.83 31.45 0.20
CA LEU A 740 -18.46 31.75 -0.21
C LEU A 740 -18.27 33.24 -0.51
N HIS A 741 -17.13 33.79 -0.12
CA HIS A 741 -16.70 35.15 -0.52
C HIS A 741 -16.42 35.21 -2.04
N ARG A 742 -16.42 36.42 -2.62
CA ARG A 742 -16.15 36.62 -4.06
C ARG A 742 -14.89 35.90 -4.53
N ASN A 743 -13.78 36.04 -3.80
CA ASN A 743 -12.51 35.41 -4.17
C ASN A 743 -12.57 33.88 -4.10
N GLN A 744 -13.25 33.32 -3.09
CA GLN A 744 -13.44 31.87 -2.97
C GLN A 744 -14.29 31.32 -4.13
N ARG A 745 -15.33 32.04 -4.56
CA ARG A 745 -16.14 31.67 -5.73
C ARG A 745 -15.31 31.69 -7.01
N ILE A 746 -14.51 32.74 -7.22
CA ILE A 746 -13.60 32.84 -8.37
C ILE A 746 -12.64 31.64 -8.39
N ILE A 747 -12.03 31.30 -7.25
CA ILE A 747 -11.12 30.16 -7.17
C ILE A 747 -11.85 28.82 -7.42
N ALA A 748 -13.04 28.62 -6.85
CA ALA A 748 -13.81 27.40 -7.09
C ALA A 748 -14.17 27.21 -8.56
N VAL A 749 -14.63 28.29 -9.23
CA VAL A 749 -14.92 28.28 -10.68
C VAL A 749 -13.65 28.04 -11.49
N LEU A 750 -12.53 28.67 -11.14
CA LEU A 750 -11.24 28.45 -11.78
C LEU A 750 -10.81 26.98 -11.69
N LEU A 751 -10.90 26.37 -10.52
CA LEU A 751 -10.48 24.98 -10.32
C LEU A 751 -11.33 24.00 -11.13
N LEU A 752 -12.64 24.24 -11.22
CA LEU A 752 -13.54 23.49 -12.11
C LEU A 752 -13.17 23.68 -13.58
N ALA A 753 -12.96 24.93 -14.01
CA ALA A 753 -12.56 25.25 -15.37
C ALA A 753 -11.20 24.65 -15.73
N TRP A 754 -10.26 24.61 -14.78
CA TRP A 754 -8.95 23.96 -14.95
C TRP A 754 -9.14 22.46 -15.12
N LEU A 755 -9.91 21.79 -14.24
CA LEU A 755 -10.19 20.36 -14.39
C LEU A 755 -10.76 20.03 -15.78
N THR A 756 -11.75 20.81 -16.24
CA THR A 756 -12.32 20.65 -17.59
C THR A 756 -11.30 20.93 -18.69
N SER A 757 -10.48 21.97 -18.55
CA SER A 757 -9.43 22.31 -19.54
C SER A 757 -8.35 21.23 -19.63
N GLY A 758 -7.98 20.61 -18.50
CA GLY A 758 -7.06 19.47 -18.47
C GLY A 758 -7.65 18.26 -19.19
N TRP A 759 -8.95 17.99 -19.02
CA TRP A 759 -9.64 16.94 -19.78
C TRP A 759 -9.68 17.23 -21.28
N ILE A 760 -10.03 18.47 -21.67
CA ILE A 760 -10.00 18.90 -23.08
C ILE A 760 -8.58 18.80 -23.66
N GLU A 761 -7.56 19.17 -22.89
CA GLU A 761 -6.15 19.01 -23.30
C GLU A 761 -5.81 17.56 -23.62
N LEU A 762 -6.26 16.58 -22.82
CA LEU A 762 -6.05 15.16 -23.10
C LEU A 762 -6.75 14.71 -24.38
N VAL A 763 -7.99 15.17 -24.59
CA VAL A 763 -8.76 14.89 -25.82
C VAL A 763 -8.10 15.48 -27.05
N LEU A 764 -7.75 16.77 -27.02
CA LEU A 764 -7.15 17.48 -28.16
C LEU A 764 -5.74 16.98 -28.47
N SER A 765 -4.97 16.58 -27.47
CA SER A 765 -3.66 15.95 -27.68
C SER A 765 -3.73 14.47 -28.04
N GLN A 766 -4.91 13.85 -27.94
CA GLN A 766 -5.14 12.42 -28.16
C GLN A 766 -4.24 11.54 -27.27
N ARG A 767 -4.01 11.96 -26.03
CA ARG A 767 -3.10 11.33 -25.08
C ARG A 767 -3.85 10.77 -23.88
N TYR A 768 -3.97 9.44 -23.84
CA TYR A 768 -4.84 8.75 -22.90
C TYR A 768 -4.13 7.81 -21.92
N SER A 769 -2.80 7.65 -22.02
CA SER A 769 -2.04 6.96 -20.97
C SER A 769 -2.25 7.63 -19.62
N SER A 770 -2.34 6.81 -18.58
CA SER A 770 -2.62 7.21 -17.20
C SER A 770 -1.62 8.23 -16.63
N HIS A 771 -0.37 8.26 -17.10
CA HIS A 771 0.62 9.25 -16.67
C HIS A 771 0.32 10.69 -17.17
N TYR A 772 -0.50 10.85 -18.21
CA TYR A 772 -0.92 12.16 -18.68
C TYR A 772 -1.98 12.83 -17.78
N PHE A 773 -2.60 12.08 -16.87
CA PHE A 773 -3.65 12.58 -15.98
C PHE A 773 -3.14 13.56 -14.90
N SER A 774 -1.84 13.90 -14.87
CA SER A 774 -1.32 14.97 -14.00
C SER A 774 -2.05 16.31 -14.20
N VAL A 775 -2.43 16.63 -15.44
CA VAL A 775 -3.14 17.87 -15.81
C VAL A 775 -4.54 17.98 -15.18
N VAL A 776 -5.16 16.85 -14.82
CA VAL A 776 -6.45 16.80 -14.10
C VAL A 776 -6.27 16.50 -12.61
N ALA A 777 -5.20 15.80 -12.22
CA ALA A 777 -4.94 15.44 -10.82
C ALA A 777 -4.66 16.66 -9.93
N VAL A 778 -3.88 17.63 -10.41
CA VAL A 778 -3.56 18.85 -9.65
C VAL A 778 -4.79 19.69 -9.32
N PRO A 779 -5.65 20.08 -10.29
CA PRO A 779 -6.88 20.80 -9.96
C PRO A 779 -7.82 19.95 -9.10
N SER A 780 -7.89 18.63 -9.30
CA SER A 780 -8.67 17.72 -8.43
C SER A 780 -8.23 17.80 -6.97
N ALA A 781 -6.92 17.75 -6.72
CA ALA A 781 -6.36 17.85 -5.37
C ALA A 781 -6.66 19.20 -4.72
N PHE A 782 -6.54 20.30 -5.47
CA PHE A 782 -6.87 21.64 -4.98
C PHE A 782 -8.38 21.81 -4.71
N MET A 783 -9.25 21.23 -5.53
CA MET A 783 -10.70 21.20 -5.29
C MET A 783 -11.01 20.46 -3.98
N PHE A 784 -10.40 19.30 -3.77
CA PHE A 784 -10.58 18.53 -2.54
C PHE A 784 -10.12 19.31 -1.30
N VAL A 785 -8.97 19.99 -1.39
CA VAL A 785 -8.45 20.85 -0.30
C VAL A 785 -9.40 22.00 0.02
N ALA A 786 -9.93 22.68 -0.99
CA ALA A 786 -10.91 23.75 -0.82
C ALA A 786 -12.22 23.23 -0.19
N ALA A 787 -12.76 22.12 -0.71
CA ALA A 787 -13.98 21.50 -0.20
C ALA A 787 -13.84 21.04 1.27
N LEU A 788 -12.72 20.42 1.60
CA LEU A 788 -12.42 20.00 2.96
C LEU A 788 -12.28 21.20 3.92
N SER A 789 -11.74 22.32 3.43
CA SER A 789 -11.64 23.56 4.20
C SER A 789 -13.01 24.19 4.48
N ILE A 790 -13.93 24.17 3.52
CA ILE A 790 -15.32 24.63 3.68
C ILE A 790 -16.06 23.74 4.70
N LEU A 791 -15.93 22.42 4.57
CA LEU A 791 -16.52 21.47 5.52
C LEU A 791 -15.99 21.71 6.93
N TRP A 792 -14.67 21.89 7.07
CA TRP A 792 -14.05 22.21 8.35
C TRP A 792 -14.63 23.50 8.93
N GLN A 793 -14.74 24.57 8.15
CA GLN A 793 -15.29 25.84 8.63
C GLN A 793 -16.74 25.68 9.09
N SER A 794 -17.54 24.90 8.36
CA SER A 794 -18.95 24.63 8.67
C SER A 794 -19.10 23.79 9.95
N VAL A 795 -18.31 22.73 10.08
CA VAL A 795 -18.26 21.90 11.30
C VAL A 795 -17.75 22.70 12.49
N ALA A 796 -16.68 23.49 12.31
CA ALA A 796 -16.12 24.34 13.34
C ALA A 796 -17.12 25.40 13.83
N LYS A 797 -17.95 25.95 12.95
CA LYS A 797 -19.03 26.87 13.33
C LYS A 797 -20.12 26.18 14.17
N TYR A 798 -20.50 24.95 13.83
CA TYR A 798 -21.54 24.20 14.54
C TYR A 798 -21.06 23.62 15.88
N VAL A 799 -19.81 23.15 15.92
CA VAL A 799 -19.19 22.47 17.07
C VAL A 799 -18.48 23.45 18.01
N GLY A 800 -18.01 24.58 17.49
CA GLY A 800 -17.20 25.60 18.17
C GLY A 800 -17.86 26.24 19.38
N HIS A 801 -19.18 26.09 19.57
CA HIS A 801 -19.86 26.51 20.80
C HIS A 801 -19.67 25.56 21.99
N ARG A 802 -19.12 24.35 21.82
CA ARG A 802 -18.96 23.40 22.95
C ARG A 802 -17.55 22.85 23.17
N HIS A 803 -16.75 22.51 22.16
CA HIS A 803 -15.40 21.93 22.38
C HIS A 803 -14.40 22.13 21.20
N PRO A 804 -13.79 23.33 21.04
CA PRO A 804 -12.98 23.67 19.85
C PRO A 804 -11.67 22.86 19.68
N ASN A 805 -11.06 22.36 20.76
CA ASN A 805 -9.71 21.77 20.72
C ASN A 805 -9.65 20.24 20.55
N LYS A 806 -10.79 19.52 20.66
CA LYS A 806 -10.80 18.04 20.65
C LYS A 806 -11.10 17.45 19.27
N ILE A 807 -11.96 18.10 18.49
CA ILE A 807 -12.32 17.66 17.13
C ILE A 807 -11.30 18.14 16.09
N SER A 808 -10.54 19.20 16.39
CA SER A 808 -9.48 19.70 15.51
C SER A 808 -8.43 18.65 15.19
N LEU A 809 -8.14 17.70 16.09
CA LEU A 809 -7.10 16.69 15.86
C LEU A 809 -7.60 15.44 15.12
N VAL A 810 -8.84 15.03 15.36
CA VAL A 810 -9.35 13.74 14.87
C VAL A 810 -9.48 13.73 13.36
N ILE A 811 -10.05 14.78 12.76
CA ILE A 811 -10.29 14.82 11.31
C ILE A 811 -8.96 14.86 10.51
N PRO A 812 -7.99 15.73 10.83
CA PRO A 812 -6.66 15.73 10.21
C PRO A 812 -5.90 14.41 10.37
N VAL A 813 -5.89 13.82 11.57
CA VAL A 813 -5.22 12.53 11.82
C VAL A 813 -5.91 11.42 11.05
N LEU A 814 -7.24 11.37 11.05
CA LEU A 814 -7.99 10.35 10.32
C LEU A 814 -7.78 10.49 8.81
N LEU A 815 -7.72 11.72 8.27
CA LEU A 815 -7.40 11.97 6.87
C LEU A 815 -5.96 11.59 6.50
N CYS A 816 -4.98 11.95 7.34
CA CYS A 816 -3.58 11.55 7.14
C CYS A 816 -3.40 10.03 7.25
N SER A 817 -4.08 9.38 8.21
CA SER A 817 -4.10 7.92 8.36
C SER A 817 -4.76 7.27 7.15
N VAL A 818 -5.97 7.69 6.78
CA VAL A 818 -6.66 7.24 5.56
C VAL A 818 -5.74 7.37 4.34
N LEU A 819 -4.99 8.47 4.17
CA LEU A 819 -4.15 8.63 2.97
C LEU A 819 -2.82 7.88 3.00
N LEU A 820 -2.17 7.75 4.16
CA LEU A 820 -1.04 6.82 4.32
C LEU A 820 -1.49 5.40 4.02
N LEU A 821 -2.68 5.02 4.51
CA LEU A 821 -3.29 3.72 4.23
C LEU A 821 -3.62 3.57 2.74
N PHE A 822 -4.33 4.51 2.10
CA PHE A 822 -4.92 4.32 0.78
C PHE A 822 -3.98 4.50 -0.42
N GLN A 823 -2.82 5.14 -0.30
CA GLN A 823 -2.06 5.52 -1.50
C GLN A 823 -0.55 5.33 -1.46
N GLY A 824 0.13 5.40 -0.30
CA GLY A 824 1.59 5.61 -0.28
C GLY A 824 2.45 4.64 0.52
N THR A 825 1.89 3.63 1.18
CA THR A 825 2.63 2.76 2.11
C THR A 825 3.80 2.03 1.45
N ASP A 826 3.63 1.42 0.28
CA ASP A 826 4.69 0.59 -0.30
C ASP A 826 5.92 1.38 -0.71
N SER A 827 5.70 2.51 -1.42
CA SER A 827 6.80 3.40 -1.82
C SER A 827 7.50 3.93 -0.58
N LEU A 828 6.74 4.28 0.47
CA LEU A 828 7.32 4.72 1.74
C LEU A 828 8.15 3.60 2.40
N PHE A 829 7.69 2.35 2.44
CA PHE A 829 8.42 1.24 3.08
C PHE A 829 9.64 0.79 2.29
N ASP A 830 9.52 0.70 0.96
CA ASP A 830 10.66 0.41 0.10
C ASP A 830 11.72 1.50 0.25
N GLY A 831 11.28 2.76 0.27
CA GLY A 831 12.10 3.91 0.61
C GLY A 831 12.80 3.80 1.96
N LEU A 832 12.07 3.47 3.03
CA LEU A 832 12.62 3.30 4.37
C LEU A 832 13.65 2.16 4.43
N SER A 833 13.36 1.04 3.75
CA SER A 833 14.25 -0.12 3.64
C SER A 833 15.54 0.21 2.88
N ARG A 834 15.43 1.02 1.83
CA ARG A 834 16.57 1.54 1.05
C ARG A 834 17.40 2.52 1.86
N VAL A 835 16.76 3.48 2.55
CA VAL A 835 17.44 4.42 3.47
C VAL A 835 18.29 3.67 4.49
N GLY A 836 17.74 2.62 5.12
CA GLY A 836 18.45 1.83 6.13
C GLY A 836 19.65 1.04 5.61
N ARG A 837 19.72 0.77 4.29
CA ARG A 837 20.78 -0.01 3.63
C ARG A 837 21.72 0.84 2.75
N PHE A 838 21.49 2.14 2.69
CA PHE A 838 22.25 3.05 1.85
C PHE A 838 23.60 3.38 2.49
N THR A 839 24.67 3.29 1.70
CA THR A 839 26.04 3.66 2.11
C THR A 839 26.59 4.75 1.22
N THR A 840 26.65 4.50 -0.10
CA THR A 840 27.08 5.46 -1.13
C THR A 840 26.30 5.27 -2.42
N PHE A 841 26.26 6.29 -3.29
CA PHE A 841 25.64 6.19 -4.62
C PHE A 841 26.30 5.13 -5.50
N ALA A 842 27.63 4.98 -5.42
CA ALA A 842 28.37 3.97 -6.16
C ALA A 842 28.01 2.55 -5.71
N ALA A 843 27.91 2.31 -4.39
CA ALA A 843 27.50 1.03 -3.83
C ALA A 843 26.06 0.66 -4.23
N GLU A 844 25.14 1.63 -4.23
CA GLU A 844 23.76 1.39 -4.65
C GLU A 844 23.66 1.08 -6.16
N SER A 845 24.39 1.82 -7.00
CA SER A 845 24.49 1.54 -8.43
C SER A 845 25.08 0.15 -8.71
N GLN A 846 26.14 -0.22 -7.98
CA GLN A 846 26.75 -1.54 -8.07
C GLN A 846 25.77 -2.66 -7.68
N ARG A 847 25.06 -2.50 -6.55
CA ARG A 847 24.01 -3.43 -6.11
C ARG A 847 22.91 -3.58 -7.16
N ASN A 848 22.48 -2.48 -7.78
CA ASN A 848 21.51 -2.51 -8.86
C ASN A 848 22.02 -3.26 -10.10
N ARG A 849 23.33 -3.21 -10.40
CA ARG A 849 23.94 -4.03 -11.47
C ARG A 849 24.04 -5.50 -11.10
N GLU A 850 24.41 -5.80 -9.86
CA GLU A 850 24.50 -7.17 -9.33
C GLU A 850 23.13 -7.85 -9.32
N ASN A 851 22.07 -7.10 -9.04
CA ASN A 851 20.69 -7.59 -9.06
C ASN A 851 20.10 -7.76 -10.47
N ARG A 852 20.81 -7.40 -11.54
CA ARG A 852 20.35 -7.65 -12.91
C ARG A 852 20.39 -9.14 -13.23
N ASP A 853 19.54 -9.54 -14.15
CA ASP A 853 19.54 -10.90 -14.66
C ASP A 853 20.93 -11.27 -15.24
N PRO A 854 21.35 -12.54 -15.10
CA PRO A 854 22.67 -13.00 -15.56
C PRO A 854 22.95 -12.69 -17.03
N GLU A 855 21.90 -12.75 -17.87
CA GLU A 855 21.95 -12.48 -19.31
C GLU A 855 22.34 -11.02 -19.61
N SER A 856 21.68 -10.05 -18.98
CA SER A 856 22.03 -8.63 -19.10
C SER A 856 23.47 -8.35 -18.65
N ARG A 857 23.98 -9.08 -17.64
CA ARG A 857 25.39 -8.95 -17.21
C ARG A 857 26.35 -9.54 -18.25
N LEU A 858 25.99 -10.65 -18.89
CA LEU A 858 26.75 -11.23 -20.00
C LEU A 858 26.82 -10.26 -21.19
N VAL A 859 25.67 -9.72 -21.62
CA VAL A 859 25.61 -8.73 -22.69
C VAL A 859 26.48 -7.53 -22.34
N GLN A 860 26.33 -6.94 -21.14
CA GLN A 860 27.16 -5.84 -20.67
C GLN A 860 28.66 -6.15 -20.80
N SER A 861 29.09 -7.34 -20.39
CA SER A 861 30.51 -7.74 -20.42
C SER A 861 31.06 -7.78 -21.85
N VAL A 862 30.27 -8.26 -22.82
CA VAL A 862 30.64 -8.22 -24.24
C VAL A 862 30.70 -6.79 -24.76
N VAL A 863 29.72 -5.95 -24.41
CA VAL A 863 29.70 -4.53 -24.84
C VAL A 863 30.88 -3.75 -24.24
N ASP A 864 31.24 -4.00 -22.98
CA ASP A 864 32.37 -3.37 -22.28
C ASP A 864 33.73 -3.76 -22.85
N LEU A 865 33.85 -4.92 -23.52
CA LEU A 865 35.08 -5.35 -24.19
C LEU A 865 35.45 -4.48 -25.39
N VAL A 866 34.45 -3.95 -26.10
CA VAL A 866 34.64 -3.36 -27.44
C VAL A 866 34.18 -1.91 -27.55
N SER A 867 33.48 -1.40 -26.55
CA SER A 867 32.99 -0.03 -26.50
C SER A 867 33.23 0.53 -25.10
N PRO A 868 33.81 1.73 -24.95
CA PRO A 868 34.01 2.33 -23.64
C PRO A 868 32.67 2.68 -22.96
N THR A 869 32.71 2.92 -21.65
CA THR A 869 31.58 3.54 -20.95
C THR A 869 31.29 4.90 -21.62
N ASP A 870 30.03 5.19 -21.90
CA ASP A 870 29.55 6.36 -22.69
C ASP A 870 29.88 6.32 -24.19
N GLY A 871 30.40 5.20 -24.70
CA GLY A 871 30.58 4.97 -26.12
C GLY A 871 29.26 4.92 -26.91
N ALA A 872 29.33 5.20 -28.21
CA ALA A 872 28.18 5.07 -29.10
C ALA A 872 27.77 3.60 -29.28
N MET A 873 26.47 3.35 -29.17
CA MET A 873 25.86 2.04 -29.43
C MET A 873 24.70 2.21 -30.40
N LEU A 874 24.64 1.35 -31.42
CA LEU A 874 23.49 1.24 -32.29
C LEU A 874 22.50 0.24 -31.67
N ALA A 875 21.20 0.53 -31.67
CA ALA A 875 20.21 -0.44 -31.26
C ALA A 875 18.92 -0.33 -32.06
N TRP A 876 18.30 -1.47 -32.37
CA TRP A 876 16.98 -1.56 -32.99
C TRP A 876 15.93 -1.79 -31.90
N THR A 877 15.51 -0.73 -31.22
CA THR A 877 14.72 -0.83 -29.99
C THR A 877 13.60 0.20 -29.92
N MET A 878 12.55 -0.11 -29.17
CA MET A 878 11.50 0.83 -28.74
C MET A 878 11.73 1.34 -27.31
N TYR A 879 12.85 0.94 -26.69
CA TYR A 879 13.05 1.07 -25.27
C TYR A 879 14.31 1.89 -24.95
N PRO A 880 14.19 3.05 -24.29
CA PRO A 880 15.35 3.92 -24.02
C PRO A 880 16.31 3.31 -23.01
N TRP A 881 15.83 2.44 -22.11
CA TRP A 881 16.68 1.74 -21.15
C TRP A 881 17.68 0.79 -21.81
N THR A 882 17.51 0.39 -23.08
CA THR A 882 18.53 -0.40 -23.79
C THR A 882 19.88 0.32 -23.72
N TYR A 883 19.92 1.63 -23.93
CA TYR A 883 21.16 2.42 -23.87
C TYR A 883 21.64 2.63 -22.42
N LEU A 884 20.73 3.01 -21.53
CA LEU A 884 21.07 3.36 -20.14
C LEU A 884 21.48 2.15 -19.30
N ASN A 885 20.85 1.00 -19.53
CA ASN A 885 21.22 -0.25 -18.87
C ASN A 885 22.66 -0.60 -19.21
N TYR A 886 23.05 -0.48 -20.48
CA TYR A 886 24.40 -0.79 -20.91
C TYR A 886 25.41 0.35 -20.76
N ARG A 887 25.00 1.50 -20.19
CA ARG A 887 25.84 2.71 -20.01
C ARG A 887 26.48 3.12 -21.33
N ARG A 888 25.64 3.18 -22.37
CA ARG A 888 25.99 3.60 -23.72
C ARG A 888 25.10 4.74 -24.16
N VAL A 889 25.60 5.49 -25.14
CA VAL A 889 24.90 6.62 -25.73
C VAL A 889 24.30 6.19 -27.07
N PRO A 890 23.06 6.58 -27.41
CA PRO A 890 22.50 6.27 -28.71
C PRO A 890 23.41 6.77 -29.82
N ALA A 891 23.73 5.90 -30.78
CA ALA A 891 24.54 6.26 -31.96
C ALA A 891 23.78 7.13 -32.96
N THR A 892 22.44 7.11 -32.92
CA THR A 892 21.58 7.97 -33.74
C THR A 892 20.72 8.88 -32.87
N ARG A 893 20.21 9.96 -33.47
CA ARG A 893 19.15 10.80 -32.86
C ARG A 893 17.79 10.10 -32.77
N PHE A 894 17.65 8.93 -33.38
CA PHE A 894 16.45 8.11 -33.36
C PHE A 894 16.63 7.01 -32.31
N SER A 895 16.54 7.38 -31.03
CA SER A 895 16.66 6.41 -29.93
C SER A 895 15.54 5.36 -29.92
N TRP A 896 14.46 5.58 -30.67
CA TRP A 896 13.40 4.61 -30.94
C TRP A 896 13.31 4.29 -32.42
N LYS A 897 13.15 3.00 -32.76
CA LYS A 897 12.96 2.54 -34.13
C LYS A 897 11.68 3.10 -34.77
N SER A 898 10.66 3.42 -33.97
CA SER A 898 9.38 3.95 -34.44
C SER A 898 9.51 5.23 -35.26
N PHE A 899 10.50 6.07 -34.96
CA PHE A 899 10.76 7.28 -35.75
C PHE A 899 11.22 6.96 -37.19
N MET A 900 11.89 5.83 -37.38
CA MET A 900 12.37 5.37 -38.70
C MET A 900 11.30 4.59 -39.47
N GLU A 901 10.41 3.88 -38.76
CA GLU A 901 9.32 3.10 -39.37
C GLU A 901 8.04 3.91 -39.61
N GLY A 902 7.94 5.09 -38.99
CA GLY A 902 6.71 5.89 -38.99
C GLY A 902 5.61 5.25 -38.15
N GLU A 903 5.99 4.52 -37.09
CA GLU A 903 5.07 3.98 -36.09
C GLU A 903 4.64 5.08 -35.13
N ILE A 904 3.34 5.26 -34.97
CA ILE A 904 2.76 6.34 -34.17
C ILE A 904 1.87 5.77 -33.07
N TYR A 905 2.08 6.23 -31.84
CA TYR A 905 1.28 5.85 -30.67
C TYR A 905 -0.23 6.02 -30.93
N MET A 906 -1.01 4.94 -30.72
CA MET A 906 -2.46 4.85 -31.01
C MET A 906 -2.88 5.12 -32.46
N GLY A 907 -1.93 5.26 -33.38
CA GLY A 907 -2.17 5.50 -34.81
C GLY A 907 -1.65 4.35 -35.68
N SER A 908 -1.75 4.52 -37.00
CA SER A 908 -1.21 3.55 -37.95
C SER A 908 0.30 3.74 -38.18
N THR A 909 1.01 2.63 -38.41
CA THR A 909 2.38 2.65 -38.92
C THR A 909 2.36 2.92 -40.42
N SER A 910 3.10 3.94 -40.87
CA SER A 910 3.18 4.28 -42.28
C SER A 910 4.41 5.12 -42.60
N SER A 911 5.02 4.89 -43.75
CA SER A 911 6.16 5.67 -44.26
C SER A 911 5.85 7.17 -44.40
N LYS A 912 4.58 7.55 -44.55
CA LYS A 912 4.15 8.96 -44.59
C LYS A 912 4.31 9.70 -43.25
N TYR A 913 4.55 8.98 -42.16
CA TYR A 913 4.85 9.53 -40.84
C TYR A 913 6.34 9.46 -40.48
N VAL A 914 7.20 9.13 -41.46
CA VAL A 914 8.65 9.26 -41.36
C VAL A 914 9.02 10.69 -41.76
N LEU A 915 9.89 11.34 -41.00
CA LEU A 915 10.37 12.69 -41.33
C LEU A 915 11.21 12.66 -42.61
N GLU A 916 11.08 13.67 -43.46
CA GLU A 916 11.69 13.71 -44.81
C GLU A 916 13.20 13.41 -44.81
N ASP A 917 13.95 14.02 -43.88
CA ASP A 917 15.40 13.87 -43.77
C ASP A 917 15.87 12.69 -42.89
N THR A 918 14.96 11.79 -42.47
CA THR A 918 15.28 10.72 -41.49
C THR A 918 16.52 9.92 -41.88
N TRP A 919 16.59 9.46 -43.13
CA TRP A 919 17.69 8.62 -43.60
C TRP A 919 18.99 9.39 -43.86
N LYS A 920 18.87 10.69 -44.20
CA LYS A 920 20.02 11.59 -44.31
C LYS A 920 20.65 11.80 -42.93
N TRP A 921 19.83 12.15 -41.93
CA TRP A 921 20.28 12.30 -40.54
C TRP A 921 20.84 10.99 -39.97
N PHE A 922 20.24 9.85 -40.30
CA PHE A 922 20.79 8.55 -39.90
C PHE A 922 22.21 8.34 -40.46
N ALA A 923 22.44 8.62 -41.74
CA ALA A 923 23.76 8.48 -42.34
C ALA A 923 24.78 9.46 -41.73
N GLU A 924 24.39 10.71 -41.48
CA GLU A 924 25.21 11.70 -40.78
C GLU A 924 25.58 11.24 -39.37
N ASP A 925 24.60 10.73 -38.61
CA ASP A 925 24.81 10.25 -37.25
C ASP A 925 25.73 9.01 -37.22
N MET A 926 25.60 8.08 -38.18
CA MET A 926 26.50 6.92 -38.28
C MET A 926 27.94 7.32 -38.61
N LYS A 927 28.13 8.32 -39.46
CA LYS A 927 29.44 8.90 -39.75
C LYS A 927 30.03 9.64 -38.54
N GLN A 928 29.21 10.34 -37.77
CA GLN A 928 29.65 11.08 -36.59
C GLN A 928 30.04 10.14 -35.44
N THR A 929 29.26 9.08 -35.21
CA THR A 929 29.34 8.30 -33.98
C THR A 929 30.12 7.00 -34.10
N GLU A 930 30.26 6.46 -35.31
CA GLU A 930 31.01 5.23 -35.59
C GLU A 930 30.81 4.10 -34.54
N PRO A 931 29.58 3.63 -34.33
CA PRO A 931 29.27 2.68 -33.27
C PRO A 931 30.03 1.36 -33.45
N GLN A 932 30.59 0.84 -32.34
CA GLN A 932 31.35 -0.42 -32.34
C GLN A 932 30.47 -1.64 -32.07
N VAL A 933 29.27 -1.42 -31.50
CA VAL A 933 28.31 -2.45 -31.12
C VAL A 933 26.93 -2.12 -31.67
N TYR A 934 26.23 -3.16 -32.10
CA TYR A 934 24.83 -3.14 -32.46
C TYR A 934 24.05 -4.16 -31.62
N LEU A 935 22.98 -3.72 -30.94
CA LEU A 935 22.06 -4.59 -30.20
C LEU A 935 20.70 -4.70 -30.90
N ARG A 936 20.18 -5.93 -30.99
CA ARG A 936 18.88 -6.22 -31.60
C ARG A 936 18.06 -7.17 -30.73
N PRO A 937 16.84 -6.81 -30.31
CA PRO A 937 15.91 -7.76 -29.70
C PRO A 937 15.53 -8.87 -30.67
N ILE A 938 15.57 -10.12 -30.22
CA ILE A 938 15.31 -11.31 -31.06
C ILE A 938 13.87 -11.32 -31.58
N GLU A 939 12.93 -10.87 -30.75
CA GLU A 939 11.50 -10.82 -31.07
C GLU A 939 11.13 -9.71 -32.07
N ILE A 940 12.05 -8.80 -32.40
CA ILE A 940 11.77 -7.62 -33.23
C ILE A 940 12.51 -7.75 -34.55
N ASP A 941 11.77 -8.12 -35.58
CA ASP A 941 12.28 -8.15 -36.94
C ASP A 941 12.70 -6.75 -37.41
N THR A 942 13.74 -6.74 -38.24
CA THR A 942 14.22 -5.55 -38.92
C THR A 942 13.91 -5.72 -40.39
N ASN A 943 13.21 -4.79 -41.01
CA ASN A 943 12.86 -4.88 -42.43
C ASN A 943 14.14 -4.97 -43.29
N PRO A 944 14.37 -6.07 -44.03
CA PRO A 944 15.60 -6.28 -44.81
C PRO A 944 15.83 -5.24 -45.91
N SER A 945 14.76 -4.60 -46.38
CA SER A 945 14.84 -3.56 -47.41
C SER A 945 15.23 -2.18 -46.86
N SER A 946 15.19 -1.99 -45.53
CA SER A 946 15.43 -0.69 -44.89
C SER A 946 16.90 -0.26 -44.99
N PRO A 947 17.19 1.06 -45.11
CA PRO A 947 18.57 1.56 -45.04
C PRO A 947 19.28 1.22 -43.73
N PHE A 948 18.54 1.14 -42.61
CA PHE A 948 19.07 0.70 -41.33
C PHE A 948 19.62 -0.73 -41.40
N PHE A 949 18.80 -1.68 -41.89
CA PHE A 949 19.21 -3.08 -41.99
C PHE A 949 20.44 -3.24 -42.89
N LYS A 950 20.43 -2.62 -44.07
CA LYS A 950 21.57 -2.67 -45.00
C LYS A 950 22.85 -2.15 -44.37
N TYR A 951 22.77 -1.06 -43.59
CA TYR A 951 23.92 -0.56 -42.84
C TYR A 951 24.38 -1.56 -41.78
N ALA A 952 23.46 -2.02 -40.92
CA ALA A 952 23.76 -2.94 -39.83
C ALA A 952 24.39 -4.25 -40.35
N ASP A 953 23.78 -4.87 -41.35
CA ASP A 953 24.26 -6.11 -41.98
C ASP A 953 25.63 -5.93 -42.65
N SER A 954 25.87 -4.78 -43.29
CA SER A 954 27.17 -4.51 -43.92
C SER A 954 28.28 -4.29 -42.89
N GLN A 955 27.99 -3.66 -41.75
CA GLN A 955 29.00 -3.17 -40.80
C GLN A 955 29.23 -4.09 -39.60
N PHE A 956 28.26 -4.92 -39.20
CA PHE A 956 28.31 -5.70 -37.96
C PHE A 956 28.22 -7.20 -38.22
N SER A 957 28.80 -7.98 -37.31
CA SER A 957 28.73 -9.45 -37.30
C SER A 957 28.23 -9.91 -35.94
N LEU A 958 27.33 -10.90 -35.94
CA LEU A 958 26.79 -11.52 -34.73
C LEU A 958 27.90 -12.22 -33.93
N VAL A 959 27.96 -11.95 -32.63
CA VAL A 959 28.98 -12.52 -31.72
C VAL A 959 28.35 -13.22 -30.52
N LEU A 960 27.16 -12.79 -30.10
CA LEU A 960 26.40 -13.43 -29.02
C LEU A 960 24.90 -13.34 -29.33
N THR A 961 24.21 -14.47 -29.24
CA THR A 961 22.75 -14.53 -29.15
C THR A 961 22.40 -14.95 -27.73
N SER A 962 21.61 -14.12 -27.07
CA SER A 962 21.07 -14.39 -25.73
C SER A 962 19.61 -14.85 -25.84
N ALA A 963 18.86 -14.95 -24.74
CA ALA A 963 17.44 -15.29 -24.81
C ALA A 963 16.59 -14.13 -25.36
N LYS A 964 17.07 -12.89 -25.22
CA LYS A 964 16.33 -11.66 -25.55
C LYS A 964 16.99 -10.79 -26.60
N LEU A 965 18.32 -10.84 -26.72
CA LEU A 965 19.12 -9.91 -27.52
C LEU A 965 20.19 -10.62 -28.37
N ASP A 966 20.35 -10.15 -29.59
CA ASP A 966 21.55 -10.34 -30.40
C ASP A 966 22.52 -9.19 -30.15
N VAL A 967 23.78 -9.55 -29.93
CA VAL A 967 24.93 -8.64 -29.82
C VAL A 967 25.80 -8.82 -31.05
N GLN A 968 25.94 -7.74 -31.81
CA GLN A 968 26.78 -7.70 -33.00
C GLN A 968 27.91 -6.69 -32.82
N ILE A 969 29.10 -7.03 -33.29
CA ILE A 969 30.32 -6.21 -33.20
C ILE A 969 30.73 -5.78 -34.61
N ARG A 970 31.24 -4.56 -34.74
CA ARG A 970 31.67 -4.02 -36.03
C ARG A 970 32.74 -4.92 -36.67
N LYS A 971 32.57 -5.30 -37.93
CA LYS A 971 33.38 -6.32 -38.63
C LYS A 971 34.88 -6.03 -38.62
N ASN A 972 35.27 -4.77 -38.82
CA ASN A 972 36.66 -4.35 -38.79
C ASN A 972 37.30 -4.48 -37.40
N LEU A 973 36.54 -4.25 -36.33
CA LEU A 973 37.00 -4.44 -34.96
C LEU A 973 37.05 -5.93 -34.60
N LEU A 974 36.03 -6.70 -34.98
CA LEU A 974 36.00 -8.15 -34.78
C LEU A 974 37.19 -8.82 -35.47
N ALA A 975 37.53 -8.42 -36.70
CA ALA A 975 38.70 -8.91 -37.41
C ALA A 975 40.01 -8.64 -36.63
N LYS A 976 40.14 -7.48 -35.95
CA LYS A 976 41.30 -7.18 -35.10
C LYS A 976 41.35 -8.04 -33.83
N LEU A 977 40.18 -8.33 -33.23
CA LEU A 977 40.07 -9.17 -32.03
C LEU A 977 40.31 -10.65 -32.31
N VAL A 978 39.99 -11.12 -33.53
CA VAL A 978 40.09 -12.54 -33.96
C VAL A 978 41.37 -12.81 -34.76
N SER A 979 42.18 -11.79 -35.07
CA SER A 979 43.47 -11.97 -35.77
C SER A 979 44.38 -12.90 -34.94
N PRO A 980 44.93 -13.99 -35.53
CA PRO A 980 45.86 -14.85 -34.81
C PRO A 980 47.07 -14.02 -34.40
N VAL A 981 47.45 -14.11 -33.11
CA VAL A 981 48.73 -13.59 -32.63
C VAL A 981 49.81 -14.26 -33.47
N THR A 982 50.36 -13.54 -34.44
CA THR A 982 51.46 -14.03 -35.25
C THR A 982 52.65 -14.26 -34.34
N GLN A 983 53.18 -15.49 -34.37
CA GLN A 983 54.42 -15.87 -33.71
C GLN A 983 55.54 -14.91 -34.18
N GLY A 984 55.87 -13.90 -33.38
CA GLY A 984 56.92 -12.94 -33.73
C GLY A 984 56.94 -11.67 -32.89
N SER A 985 55.80 -11.20 -32.36
CA SER A 985 55.79 -10.08 -31.41
C SER A 985 56.18 -10.57 -30.03
N SER A 986 57.32 -10.10 -29.53
CA SER A 986 57.84 -10.47 -28.21
C SER A 986 56.78 -10.26 -27.11
N VAL A 987 56.64 -11.24 -26.24
CA VAL A 987 55.71 -11.27 -25.09
C VAL A 987 55.98 -10.14 -24.07
N LYS A 988 56.98 -9.27 -24.31
CA LYS A 988 57.29 -8.09 -23.49
C LYS A 988 56.37 -6.88 -23.72
N GLU A 989 55.68 -6.77 -24.85
CA GLU A 989 54.79 -5.61 -25.09
C GLU A 989 53.31 -5.86 -24.76
N LEU A 990 52.86 -7.12 -24.71
CA LEU A 990 51.48 -7.48 -24.33
C LEU A 990 51.28 -7.67 -22.81
N SER A 991 52.37 -7.72 -22.04
CA SER A 991 52.32 -7.82 -20.56
C SER A 991 52.09 -6.48 -19.86
N ALA A 992 51.99 -5.36 -20.59
CA ALA A 992 51.66 -4.05 -20.03
C ALA A 992 50.15 -3.83 -19.79
N CYS A 993 49.25 -4.65 -20.35
CA CYS A 993 47.80 -4.42 -20.25
C CYS A 993 47.02 -5.47 -19.43
N PHE A 994 47.63 -6.56 -18.99
CA PHE A 994 46.94 -7.53 -18.12
C PHE A 994 47.87 -8.02 -17.00
N ARG A 995 47.57 -7.59 -15.77
CA ARG A 995 48.16 -8.12 -14.54
C ARG A 995 47.15 -9.09 -13.93
N VAL A 996 47.36 -10.40 -14.12
CA VAL A 996 46.73 -11.43 -13.31
C VAL A 996 47.86 -12.23 -12.68
N ALA A 997 47.92 -12.24 -11.35
CA ALA A 997 48.97 -12.88 -10.57
C ALA A 997 48.58 -14.32 -10.22
N GLY A 998 49.50 -15.26 -10.42
CA GLY A 998 49.42 -16.63 -9.89
C GLY A 998 50.09 -17.66 -10.80
N THR A 999 51.23 -18.20 -10.36
CA THR A 999 51.94 -19.34 -10.98
C THR A 999 51.68 -20.62 -10.19
N ILE A 1000 51.44 -21.74 -10.89
CA ILE A 1000 51.52 -23.10 -10.35
C ILE A 1000 52.47 -23.93 -11.24
N ASP A 1001 53.30 -24.73 -10.58
CA ASP A 1001 54.41 -25.55 -11.10
C ASP A 1001 53.91 -26.82 -11.85
N PRO A 1002 54.44 -27.17 -13.04
CA PRO A 1002 53.96 -28.32 -13.83
C PRO A 1002 54.38 -29.71 -13.33
N SER A 1003 55.09 -29.85 -12.21
CA SER A 1003 55.66 -31.14 -11.78
C SER A 1003 54.72 -32.08 -11.01
N GLU A 1004 53.45 -31.71 -10.77
CA GLU A 1004 52.50 -32.54 -10.02
C GLU A 1004 51.41 -33.13 -10.92
N VAL A 1005 51.78 -34.13 -11.72
CA VAL A 1005 50.83 -35.05 -12.37
C VAL A 1005 51.14 -36.45 -11.89
N ARG A 1006 50.21 -37.05 -11.13
CA ARG A 1006 50.14 -38.51 -10.96
C ARG A 1006 48.77 -39.01 -11.38
N GLN A 1007 48.81 -39.99 -12.29
CA GLN A 1007 47.72 -40.88 -12.63
C GLN A 1007 47.45 -41.80 -11.43
N ASP A 1008 46.19 -41.88 -10.97
CA ASP A 1008 45.42 -43.13 -10.85
C ASP A 1008 44.17 -42.95 -9.95
N SER A 1009 43.02 -43.46 -10.47
CA SER A 1009 41.74 -43.82 -9.82
C SER A 1009 40.69 -42.75 -9.44
N GLU A 1010 39.50 -42.90 -10.04
CA GLU A 1010 38.20 -42.23 -9.78
C GLU A 1010 37.48 -42.76 -8.52
N PRO A 1011 36.42 -42.10 -7.97
CA PRO A 1011 35.74 -40.86 -8.38
C PRO A 1011 35.86 -39.70 -7.35
N PRO A 1012 35.44 -38.46 -7.70
CA PRO A 1012 36.07 -37.24 -7.18
C PRO A 1012 35.34 -36.63 -5.97
N TYR A 1013 36.11 -36.34 -4.92
CA TYR A 1013 35.78 -35.33 -3.91
C TYR A 1013 36.98 -34.38 -3.80
N VAL A 1014 36.76 -33.07 -3.80
CA VAL A 1014 37.85 -32.09 -3.60
C VAL A 1014 37.96 -31.81 -2.10
N VAL A 1015 39.03 -32.29 -1.49
CA VAL A 1015 39.45 -31.91 -0.14
C VAL A 1015 40.59 -30.90 -0.27
N ILE A 1016 40.35 -29.63 0.06
CA ILE A 1016 41.44 -28.65 0.22
C ILE A 1016 41.84 -28.68 1.69
N SER A 1017 42.97 -29.31 2.00
CA SER A 1017 43.66 -29.15 3.27
C SER A 1017 44.77 -28.11 3.11
N ASP A 1018 44.67 -27.00 3.84
CA ASP A 1018 45.79 -26.07 4.00
C ASP A 1018 46.92 -26.76 4.79
N ARG A 1019 48.14 -26.73 4.25
CA ARG A 1019 49.34 -27.28 4.90
C ARG A 1019 50.11 -26.23 5.70
N SER A 1020 49.45 -25.17 6.17
CA SER A 1020 50.09 -24.12 6.96
C SER A 1020 49.30 -23.62 8.17
N MET A 1021 48.54 -24.47 8.88
CA MET A 1021 48.19 -24.21 10.29
C MET A 1021 48.16 -25.49 11.13
N LYS A 1022 49.06 -25.58 12.13
CA LYS A 1022 48.98 -26.55 13.22
C LYS A 1022 47.86 -26.13 14.18
N LYS A 1023 46.96 -27.08 14.46
CA LYS A 1023 45.94 -27.12 15.55
C LYS A 1023 44.75 -26.15 15.43
N SER A 1024 43.71 -26.58 14.73
CA SER A 1024 42.33 -26.73 15.27
C SER A 1024 41.40 -27.29 14.18
N ASP A 1025 40.62 -28.32 14.51
CA ASP A 1025 39.69 -29.01 13.61
C ASP A 1025 38.54 -28.11 13.11
N GLN A 1026 38.58 -27.71 11.84
CA GLN A 1026 37.38 -27.40 11.05
C GLN A 1026 37.57 -27.88 9.60
N LYS A 1027 36.74 -28.85 9.18
CA LYS A 1027 36.56 -29.25 7.78
C LYS A 1027 35.48 -28.38 7.17
N ILE A 1028 35.77 -27.69 6.07
CA ILE A 1028 34.74 -27.00 5.26
C ILE A 1028 34.25 -27.98 4.20
N VAL A 1029 32.95 -28.28 4.23
CA VAL A 1029 32.21 -29.01 3.19
C VAL A 1029 31.37 -27.99 2.44
N LEU A 1030 31.58 -27.81 1.13
CA LEU A 1030 30.78 -26.89 0.31
C LEU A 1030 29.75 -27.68 -0.51
N PRO A 1031 28.45 -27.31 -0.45
CA PRO A 1031 27.45 -27.82 -1.38
C PRO A 1031 27.52 -27.07 -2.72
N ILE A 1032 27.17 -27.78 -3.79
CA ILE A 1032 27.07 -27.27 -5.16
C ILE A 1032 26.00 -26.16 -5.20
N GLY A 1033 26.37 -24.95 -5.67
CA GLY A 1033 25.41 -23.85 -5.84
C GLY A 1033 25.92 -22.40 -5.78
N THR A 1034 27.23 -22.12 -5.83
CA THR A 1034 27.75 -20.74 -5.85
C THR A 1034 28.83 -20.60 -6.94
N PRO A 1035 28.75 -19.62 -7.87
CA PRO A 1035 29.73 -19.50 -8.95
C PRO A 1035 30.98 -18.74 -8.48
N PHE A 1036 32.17 -19.30 -8.76
CA PHE A 1036 33.45 -18.60 -8.79
C PHE A 1036 34.22 -18.91 -10.09
N SER A 1037 35.24 -18.10 -10.37
CA SER A 1037 35.81 -17.83 -11.69
C SER A 1037 36.73 -18.91 -12.30
N LEU A 1038 36.72 -18.89 -13.63
CA LEU A 1038 37.50 -19.64 -14.62
C LEU A 1038 39.02 -19.33 -14.54
N VAL A 1039 39.87 -20.37 -14.64
CA VAL A 1039 41.30 -20.24 -14.97
C VAL A 1039 41.52 -20.69 -16.42
N VAL A 1040 42.22 -19.86 -17.18
CA VAL A 1040 42.56 -20.06 -18.60
C VAL A 1040 43.74 -21.03 -18.72
N GLY A 1041 43.54 -22.12 -19.47
CA GLY A 1041 44.59 -23.00 -19.95
C GLY A 1041 44.57 -23.06 -21.48
N SER A 1042 45.75 -23.04 -22.09
CA SER A 1042 45.97 -22.89 -23.53
C SER A 1042 45.33 -24.00 -24.38
N LYS A 1043 44.63 -23.55 -25.43
CA LYS A 1043 43.99 -24.28 -26.54
C LYS A 1043 42.59 -24.84 -26.23
N SER A 1044 41.61 -24.11 -26.78
CA SER A 1044 40.20 -24.47 -27.01
C SER A 1044 39.25 -24.40 -25.81
N ALA A 1045 38.26 -23.52 -25.88
CA ALA A 1045 37.10 -23.53 -24.99
C ALA A 1045 35.94 -24.29 -25.66
N VAL A 1046 35.37 -25.26 -24.94
CA VAL A 1046 34.16 -26.01 -25.30
C VAL A 1046 33.08 -25.62 -24.28
N LEU A 1047 31.90 -25.21 -24.77
CA LEU A 1047 30.69 -25.06 -23.96
C LEU A 1047 30.05 -26.44 -23.74
N PHE A 1048 29.71 -26.79 -22.51
CA PHE A 1048 28.91 -27.99 -22.20
C PHE A 1048 27.45 -27.60 -22.00
N GLU A 1049 26.55 -28.29 -22.69
CA GLU A 1049 25.11 -28.27 -22.44
C GLU A 1049 24.61 -29.72 -22.49
N GLY A 1050 24.39 -30.36 -21.33
CA GLY A 1050 23.76 -31.67 -21.22
C GLY A 1050 24.58 -32.87 -21.74
N ASN A 1051 24.38 -34.03 -21.09
CA ASN A 1051 24.99 -35.30 -21.52
C ASN A 1051 24.32 -35.83 -22.78
N GLN A 1052 24.73 -35.43 -23.99
CA GLN A 1052 24.78 -36.29 -25.20
C GLN A 1052 25.64 -35.64 -26.31
N VAL A 1053 26.44 -36.48 -26.96
CA VAL A 1053 27.21 -36.16 -28.18
C VAL A 1053 26.37 -36.57 -29.38
N THR A 1054 26.03 -35.65 -30.29
CA THR A 1054 25.62 -36.00 -31.65
C THR A 1054 26.24 -35.07 -32.69
N SER A 1055 26.93 -35.71 -33.62
CA SER A 1055 27.47 -35.17 -34.87
C SER A 1055 26.36 -34.65 -35.79
N ALA A 1056 26.72 -33.64 -36.59
CA ALA A 1056 25.89 -33.03 -37.62
C ALA A 1056 25.27 -34.06 -38.58
N LEU A 1057 23.95 -34.00 -38.73
CA LEU A 1057 23.22 -34.48 -39.89
C LEU A 1057 21.99 -33.58 -40.08
N ALA A 1058 21.87 -33.02 -41.29
CA ALA A 1058 20.80 -32.14 -41.73
C ALA A 1058 19.43 -32.83 -41.64
N VAL A 1059 18.35 -32.09 -41.31
CA VAL A 1059 17.00 -32.49 -41.72
C VAL A 1059 16.10 -31.27 -42.01
N SER A 1060 15.48 -31.38 -43.19
CA SER A 1060 14.21 -30.82 -43.69
C SER A 1060 13.07 -30.68 -42.66
N PRO A 1061 12.06 -29.82 -42.90
CA PRO A 1061 10.85 -29.76 -42.09
C PRO A 1061 9.92 -30.93 -42.44
N ASP A 1062 9.34 -31.56 -41.41
CA ASP A 1062 7.97 -32.11 -41.35
C ASP A 1062 7.89 -33.22 -40.29
N SER A 1063 7.17 -32.94 -39.19
CA SER A 1063 6.22 -33.89 -38.56
C SER A 1063 5.61 -33.33 -37.27
N HIS A 1064 4.28 -33.32 -37.25
CA HIS A 1064 3.43 -33.09 -36.09
C HIS A 1064 3.56 -34.20 -35.05
N PHE A 1065 3.56 -33.88 -33.76
CA PHE A 1065 2.96 -34.73 -32.72
C PHE A 1065 2.44 -33.91 -31.52
N PHE A 1066 1.26 -34.30 -31.06
CA PHE A 1066 0.46 -33.82 -29.91
C PHE A 1066 1.04 -34.26 -28.56
N PHE A 1067 0.88 -33.45 -27.50
CA PHE A 1067 0.48 -33.84 -26.12
C PHE A 1067 0.03 -32.55 -25.37
N SER A 1068 -1.26 -32.41 -25.03
CA SER A 1068 -1.90 -32.77 -23.75
C SER A 1068 -1.50 -31.88 -22.56
N THR A 1069 -2.45 -31.05 -22.15
CA THR A 1069 -2.48 -30.30 -20.90
C THR A 1069 -3.03 -31.17 -19.76
N ASN A 1070 -2.33 -31.25 -18.62
CA ASN A 1070 -2.92 -31.22 -17.27
C ASN A 1070 -1.91 -31.23 -16.09
N MET A 1071 -2.10 -30.22 -15.22
CA MET A 1071 -2.04 -30.16 -13.73
C MET A 1071 -0.89 -30.67 -12.84
N ALA A 1072 -0.70 -29.86 -11.76
CA ALA A 1072 -0.11 -30.08 -10.42
C ALA A 1072 1.40 -29.76 -10.25
N THR A 1073 1.84 -28.64 -9.65
CA THR A 1073 1.80 -28.09 -8.26
C THR A 1073 2.90 -28.57 -7.29
N ASN A 1074 3.58 -27.57 -6.72
CA ASN A 1074 4.13 -27.44 -5.36
C ASN A 1074 5.34 -28.29 -4.91
N VAL A 1075 6.46 -27.60 -4.67
CA VAL A 1075 7.39 -27.91 -3.56
C VAL A 1075 7.73 -26.60 -2.84
N ALA A 1076 7.37 -26.57 -1.56
CA ALA A 1076 7.66 -25.50 -0.60
C ALA A 1076 9.12 -25.56 -0.14
N SER A 1077 9.72 -24.40 0.10
CA SER A 1077 11.04 -24.27 0.75
C SER A 1077 10.85 -23.92 2.22
N GLU A 1078 11.31 -24.79 3.11
CA GLU A 1078 11.51 -24.51 4.54
C GLU A 1078 12.77 -23.67 4.76
N PRO A 1079 12.81 -22.77 5.75
CA PRO A 1079 14.06 -22.25 6.28
C PRO A 1079 14.38 -22.88 7.65
N LEU A 1080 15.55 -23.51 7.72
CA LEU A 1080 16.20 -23.98 8.93
C LEU A 1080 16.53 -22.80 9.88
N GLY A 1081 16.24 -23.01 11.16
CA GLY A 1081 16.40 -22.05 12.26
C GLY A 1081 17.85 -21.79 12.67
N TYR A 1082 18.06 -20.60 13.26
CA TYR A 1082 19.30 -20.17 13.90
C TYR A 1082 19.25 -20.43 15.42
N LEU A 1083 20.35 -20.95 15.97
CA LEU A 1083 20.70 -20.85 17.40
C LEU A 1083 21.91 -19.90 17.58
N PRO A 1084 22.07 -19.26 18.77
CA PRO A 1084 22.92 -18.09 18.96
C PRO A 1084 24.28 -18.40 19.63
N GLY A 1085 25.28 -17.56 19.35
CA GLY A 1085 26.42 -17.33 20.23
C GLY A 1085 27.80 -17.44 19.57
N CYS A 1086 28.44 -16.30 19.28
CA CYS A 1086 29.79 -15.97 19.74
C CYS A 1086 30.28 -14.63 19.18
N GLN A 1087 31.26 -14.09 19.89
CA GLN A 1087 31.67 -12.68 19.97
C GLN A 1087 32.40 -12.13 18.73
N ARG A 1088 32.36 -10.79 18.64
CA ARG A 1088 33.29 -9.88 17.97
C ARG A 1088 34.73 -10.42 17.86
N VAL A 1089 35.31 -10.35 16.65
CA VAL A 1089 36.58 -9.67 16.40
C VAL A 1089 36.49 -8.91 15.06
N THR A 1090 37.09 -7.74 15.05
CA THR A 1090 37.14 -6.64 14.07
C THR A 1090 37.56 -7.01 12.65
N GLY A 1091 37.05 -6.22 11.69
CA GLY A 1091 37.49 -6.10 10.30
C GLY A 1091 36.59 -5.13 9.55
#